data_AF-L0J149-F1
#
_entry.id   AF-L0J149-F1
#
_cell.length_a   1.000
_cell.length_b   1.000
_cell.length_c   1.000
_cell.angle_alpha   90.00
_cell.angle_beta   90.00
_cell.angle_gamma   90.00
#
_symmetry.space_group_name_H-M   'P 1'
#
loop_
_entity.id
_entity.type
_entity.pdbx_description
1 polymer ?
#
loop_
_entity_poly.entity_id
_entity_poly.type
_entity_poly.pdbx_seq_one_letter_code
_entity_poly.pdbx_strand_id
1 'polypeptide(L)'
;MRYEWWVLDTLPASHPKPTILLLSTSDSDLISARASGANYRWANPSRLVDGELEELLDGADIAVVRILGGYRAWQDGIDAAVASTVPTVVVSGEQSPDADLMGHSTTPAGVALQSHIYLAQGGVSNLRQLYAFLCDTLLMTGFGFAPPETTPSWGILDRATRDTNGPIIAVLYYRAQHLAGNTGYIEALCQAIEHAGGRPLPVFCASLRTADAAMLDLLGTVDAMVSTVLAAGGATPAAVTAGGNDDSWNVAHLAALDIPILQGLCLTSSRTQWHDNDDGMSPLDVATQVAVPEFDGRIITVPFSFKEIDDEGLISYVADPERCARVAGLAVKHARLRAIPAPQKRVALVFSAYPTKHARIGNAVGLDTPASAVALLRAMRGAGYAIGDIPGVDAQDGDALVHELIARGGQDPDWLTDGQLTGNPIRLSAKNYHDWFTTLPTELTDAVVQHWGPPPGELFVDRTQSPDGDIVIAALQAGNIVLIVQPPRGFGENPVAIYHDPDLPPSHHYLAAYHWIAKEFGADAVVHLGKHGNLEWLPGKTLGMSAACGTDAALGDLPLIYPFLVNDPGEGTQAKRRAHATLVDHLIPPMARAETYGDIARLEQLLDEHATIAALDPNKLPAIRQQIWTLMRAAKMDHDLGLDERPEDDSFDDMLLHVDGWLCEIKDVQIRDGLHVLGEKPTGDVELDLVLAILRARQLFGGDQTVPGLRQALGLAEDGNDERTAVDAAEAAARELVAALQKTGWDATAVDTITEDPAVAHILRFAATEVVPRLAGTAGEIDQILRALDGRFIESGPSGSPLRGLVNVLPTGRNFYSVDPKAVPSRLAWETGVAMADSLLARYRDDYGRWPQSVGLSVWGTSAMRTAGDDIAEVLALLGVRPVWDDASRRVVNLEPMSLAELGRPRVDVTVRISGFFRDAFPHVVTMLDDAVQLVAGLDESADDNYVRAHSKADLAEHGDQRRSTTRIFGSKPGTYGAGLLQLIDSRNWRDDADLAQVYTAWGGFAYGRGLDGAPAADDMNRQYRRIAVAAKNTDTREHDIADSDDYFQYHGGMVATVRALTGKSPAAYIGDNTRPDAVRTRTLSEETTRVFRARVVNPRWMTAMRRHGYKGAFEMAATVDYLFGYDATAGVMADWMYERLSAEYVLDDENRKFMAESNPWALHGMAERLLEAAGRGMWAQPEQATLDGLRQVLLETEGELEG
;
A
#
# COMPACT_ATOMS: atom_id res chain seq x y z
N MET A 1 85.37 3.36 4.09
CA MET A 1 86.19 2.31 3.45
C MET A 1 85.28 1.16 3.07
N ARG A 2 85.42 0.65 1.84
CA ARG A 2 84.75 -0.53 1.28
C ARG A 2 85.21 -1.81 1.99
N TYR A 3 84.36 -2.84 2.04
CA TYR A 3 84.60 -4.14 1.37
C TYR A 3 83.32 -5.00 1.41
N GLU A 4 82.91 -5.48 0.23
CA GLU A 4 81.98 -6.60 0.04
C GLU A 4 82.70 -7.93 0.34
N TRP A 5 81.95 -8.93 0.84
CA TRP A 5 82.19 -10.35 0.57
C TRP A 5 80.85 -11.10 0.50
N TRP A 6 80.71 -11.89 -0.57
CA TRP A 6 79.68 -12.91 -0.78
C TRP A 6 80.06 -14.19 -0.03
N VAL A 7 79.10 -14.82 0.66
CA VAL A 7 79.05 -16.28 0.86
C VAL A 7 77.59 -16.72 0.79
N LEU A 8 77.33 -17.67 -0.11
CA LEU A 8 76.11 -18.45 -0.27
C LEU A 8 75.89 -19.34 0.97
N ASP A 9 74.70 -19.28 1.55
CA ASP A 9 74.12 -20.41 2.28
C ASP A 9 72.79 -20.80 1.64
N THR A 10 72.76 -22.02 1.15
CA THR A 10 71.61 -22.76 0.66
C THR A 10 70.57 -22.96 1.77
N LEU A 11 69.37 -22.40 1.62
CA LEU A 11 68.16 -22.89 2.30
C LEU A 11 67.42 -23.84 1.34
N PRO A 12 66.95 -25.00 1.81
CA PRO A 12 66.33 -26.02 0.97
C PRO A 12 64.96 -25.57 0.45
N ALA A 13 64.56 -26.16 -0.69
CA ALA A 13 63.29 -25.96 -1.36
C ALA A 13 62.11 -25.96 -0.37
N SER A 14 61.25 -24.95 -0.45
CA SER A 14 59.96 -24.91 0.25
C SER A 14 59.17 -26.17 -0.09
N HIS A 15 58.87 -27.01 0.91
CA HIS A 15 57.88 -28.07 0.75
C HIS A 15 56.58 -27.46 0.20
N PRO A 16 55.90 -28.11 -0.77
CA PRO A 16 54.58 -27.68 -1.19
C PRO A 16 53.66 -27.68 0.03
N LYS A 17 52.90 -26.59 0.22
CA LYS A 17 51.92 -26.51 1.31
C LYS A 17 50.84 -27.58 1.07
N PRO A 18 50.46 -28.39 2.08
CA PRO A 18 49.39 -29.36 1.92
C PRO A 18 48.09 -28.71 1.42
N THR A 19 47.29 -29.43 0.67
CA THR A 19 45.99 -28.97 0.18
C THR A 19 44.88 -29.69 0.93
N ILE A 20 43.97 -28.96 1.56
CA ILE A 20 42.79 -29.55 2.19
C ILE A 20 41.56 -29.29 1.30
N LEU A 21 40.87 -30.34 0.88
CA LEU A 21 39.58 -30.23 0.21
C LEU A 21 38.47 -30.15 1.26
N LEU A 22 37.71 -29.05 1.29
CA LEU A 22 36.55 -28.85 2.15
C LEU A 22 35.25 -28.97 1.33
N LEU A 23 34.48 -30.01 1.61
CA LEU A 23 33.19 -30.31 1.01
C LEU A 23 32.11 -30.02 2.04
N SER A 24 31.50 -28.84 2.00
CA SER A 24 30.47 -28.43 2.96
C SER A 24 29.22 -27.94 2.27
N THR A 25 28.05 -28.39 2.73
CA THR A 25 26.76 -27.82 2.29
C THR A 25 26.53 -26.41 2.84
N SER A 26 27.32 -25.99 3.83
CA SER A 26 27.32 -24.63 4.40
C SER A 26 28.28 -23.75 3.61
N ASP A 27 27.74 -22.85 2.76
CA ASP A 27 28.55 -21.85 2.05
C ASP A 27 29.33 -20.95 3.02
N SER A 28 28.84 -20.74 4.25
CA SER A 28 29.58 -20.02 5.29
C SER A 28 30.92 -20.69 5.61
N ASP A 29 31.00 -22.02 5.60
CA ASP A 29 32.24 -22.74 5.87
C ASP A 29 33.23 -22.53 4.74
N LEU A 30 32.74 -22.59 3.49
CA LEU A 30 33.56 -22.43 2.29
C LEU A 30 34.13 -21.01 2.21
N ILE A 31 33.30 -19.99 2.49
CA ILE A 31 33.74 -18.59 2.53
C ILE A 31 34.72 -18.38 3.70
N SER A 32 34.48 -18.96 4.88
CA SER A 32 35.43 -18.90 6.00
C SER A 32 36.77 -19.56 5.65
N ALA A 33 36.76 -20.69 4.93
CA ALA A 33 37.96 -21.37 4.46
C ALA A 33 38.76 -20.48 3.50
N ARG A 34 38.10 -19.83 2.54
CA ARG A 34 38.72 -18.83 1.66
C ARG A 34 39.31 -17.66 2.45
N ALA A 35 38.52 -17.06 3.34
CA ALA A 35 38.93 -15.92 4.16
C ALA A 35 40.08 -16.27 5.14
N SER A 36 40.26 -17.55 5.47
CA SER A 36 41.33 -18.01 6.36
C SER A 36 42.74 -17.74 5.80
N GLY A 37 42.86 -17.69 4.46
CA GLY A 37 44.13 -17.61 3.73
C GLY A 37 44.96 -18.90 3.74
N ALA A 38 44.42 -19.99 4.31
CA ALA A 38 45.03 -21.31 4.26
C ALA A 38 44.78 -21.99 2.90
N ASN A 39 45.57 -23.02 2.59
CA ASN A 39 45.53 -23.68 1.28
C ASN A 39 44.38 -24.70 1.20
N TYR A 40 43.15 -24.18 1.17
CA TYR A 40 41.94 -24.97 0.95
C TYR A 40 41.58 -25.01 -0.54
N ARG A 41 40.99 -26.13 -0.96
CA ARG A 41 40.03 -26.21 -2.06
C ARG A 41 38.65 -26.38 -1.43
N TRP A 42 37.60 -25.90 -2.08
CA TRP A 42 36.25 -26.00 -1.55
C TRP A 42 35.24 -26.30 -2.65
N ALA A 43 34.18 -27.01 -2.27
CA ALA A 43 32.99 -27.12 -3.10
C ALA A 43 31.76 -27.40 -2.23
N ASN A 44 30.58 -27.03 -2.73
CA ASN A 44 29.32 -27.36 -2.09
C ASN A 44 28.78 -28.69 -2.67
N PRO A 45 28.65 -29.76 -1.87
CA PRO A 45 28.19 -31.06 -2.34
C PRO A 45 26.84 -31.04 -3.07
N SER A 46 25.96 -30.08 -2.77
CA SER A 46 24.66 -29.93 -3.44
C SER A 46 24.73 -29.37 -4.86
N ARG A 47 25.89 -28.84 -5.27
CA ARG A 47 26.13 -28.19 -6.56
C ARG A 47 27.18 -28.89 -7.41
N LEU A 48 27.75 -30.00 -6.93
CA LEU A 48 28.73 -30.78 -7.69
C LEU A 48 28.06 -31.48 -8.87
N VAL A 49 28.72 -31.44 -10.02
CA VAL A 49 28.32 -32.22 -11.20
C VAL A 49 29.09 -33.54 -11.29
N ASP A 50 28.57 -34.50 -12.05
CA ASP A 50 29.17 -35.83 -12.19
C ASP A 50 30.64 -35.74 -12.66
N GLY A 51 31.55 -36.39 -11.94
CA GLY A 51 33.00 -36.41 -12.21
C GLY A 51 33.81 -35.30 -11.53
N GLU A 52 33.17 -34.21 -11.08
CA GLU A 52 33.86 -33.08 -10.45
C GLU A 52 34.50 -33.45 -9.10
N LEU A 53 33.87 -34.35 -8.33
CA LEU A 53 34.41 -34.81 -7.06
C LEU A 53 35.76 -35.54 -7.22
N GLU A 54 35.92 -36.34 -8.28
CA GLU A 54 37.18 -37.05 -8.56
C GLU A 54 38.31 -36.07 -8.88
N GLU A 55 38.02 -35.03 -9.67
CA GLU A 55 38.97 -33.96 -9.99
C GLU A 55 39.35 -33.14 -8.76
N LEU A 56 38.39 -32.85 -7.87
CA LEU A 56 38.66 -32.11 -6.64
C LEU A 56 39.51 -32.90 -5.65
N LEU A 57 39.29 -34.23 -5.57
CA LEU A 57 40.09 -35.14 -4.75
C LEU A 57 41.50 -35.33 -5.30
N ASP A 58 41.71 -35.21 -6.62
CA ASP A 58 43.03 -35.30 -7.23
C ASP A 58 43.95 -34.15 -6.79
N GLY A 59 45.05 -34.49 -6.12
CA GLY A 59 45.99 -33.53 -5.54
C GLY A 59 45.55 -32.89 -4.21
N ALA A 60 44.49 -33.39 -3.57
CA ALA A 60 44.19 -33.09 -2.16
C ALA A 60 45.00 -34.00 -1.22
N ASP A 61 45.58 -33.42 -0.16
CA ASP A 61 46.31 -34.17 0.87
C ASP A 61 45.40 -34.62 2.02
N ILE A 62 44.29 -33.91 2.25
CA ILE A 62 43.25 -34.23 3.24
C ILE A 62 41.90 -33.82 2.65
N ALA A 63 40.84 -34.60 2.89
CA ALA A 63 39.46 -34.24 2.57
C ALA A 63 38.64 -34.07 3.85
N VAL A 64 37.74 -33.09 3.88
CA VAL A 64 36.82 -32.83 4.98
C VAL A 64 35.42 -32.70 4.40
N VAL A 65 34.50 -33.56 4.83
CA VAL A 65 33.10 -33.56 4.42
C VAL A 65 32.22 -33.13 5.59
N ARG A 66 31.39 -32.11 5.39
CA ARG A 66 30.42 -31.62 6.38
C ARG A 66 29.04 -31.41 5.77
N ILE A 67 28.06 -32.20 6.22
CA ILE A 67 26.70 -32.18 5.66
C ILE A 67 25.63 -32.31 6.76
N LEU A 68 24.42 -31.81 6.47
CA LEU A 68 23.22 -32.08 7.26
C LEU A 68 22.53 -33.37 6.79
N GLY A 69 21.77 -34.01 7.67
CA GLY A 69 20.90 -35.15 7.30
C GLY A 69 21.57 -36.53 7.35
N GLY A 70 22.76 -36.63 7.95
CA GLY A 70 23.47 -37.89 8.16
C GLY A 70 24.10 -38.47 6.88
N TYR A 71 24.69 -39.66 6.99
CA TYR A 71 25.43 -40.31 5.89
C TYR A 71 24.59 -40.49 4.60
N ARG A 72 23.31 -40.82 4.73
CA ARG A 72 22.41 -41.05 3.59
C ARG A 72 22.15 -39.82 2.74
N ALA A 73 22.33 -38.61 3.29
CA ALA A 73 22.07 -37.37 2.56
C ALA A 73 23.05 -37.17 1.38
N TRP A 74 24.24 -37.76 1.46
CA TRP A 74 25.24 -37.69 0.38
C TRP A 74 26.12 -38.94 0.35
N GLN A 75 25.47 -40.10 0.39
CA GLN A 75 26.13 -41.40 0.54
C GLN A 75 27.17 -41.65 -0.55
N ASP A 76 26.81 -41.50 -1.82
CA ASP A 76 27.71 -41.82 -2.94
C ASP A 76 28.98 -40.94 -2.93
N GLY A 77 28.84 -39.67 -2.55
CA GLY A 77 29.97 -38.75 -2.42
C GLY A 77 30.87 -39.04 -1.23
N ILE A 78 30.28 -39.40 -0.08
CA ILE A 78 31.05 -39.85 1.09
C ILE A 78 31.81 -41.14 0.76
N ASP A 79 31.14 -42.11 0.14
CA ASP A 79 31.75 -43.40 -0.24
C ASP A 79 32.90 -43.20 -1.21
N ALA A 80 32.75 -42.31 -2.21
CA ALA A 80 33.81 -41.97 -3.15
C ALA A 80 35.02 -41.30 -2.45
N ALA A 81 34.78 -40.32 -1.56
CA ALA A 81 35.85 -39.66 -0.82
C ALA A 81 36.60 -40.61 0.12
N VAL A 82 35.87 -41.48 0.83
CA VAL A 82 36.42 -42.48 1.76
C VAL A 82 37.17 -43.59 1.03
N ALA A 83 36.70 -44.00 -0.16
CA ALA A 83 37.37 -45.00 -0.99
C ALA A 83 38.65 -44.47 -1.67
N SER A 84 38.86 -43.15 -1.70
CA SER A 84 40.10 -42.54 -2.19
C SER A 84 41.29 -42.86 -1.26
N THR A 85 42.52 -42.59 -1.73
CA THR A 85 43.72 -42.69 -0.87
C THR A 85 43.91 -41.49 0.07
N VAL A 86 43.00 -40.51 0.03
CA VAL A 86 43.11 -39.26 0.79
C VAL A 86 42.52 -39.45 2.21
N PRO A 87 43.26 -39.09 3.28
CA PRO A 87 42.71 -39.02 4.63
C PRO A 87 41.45 -38.14 4.67
N THR A 88 40.33 -38.74 5.05
CA THR A 88 39.00 -38.13 4.93
C THR A 88 38.36 -38.02 6.32
N VAL A 89 37.97 -36.80 6.67
CA VAL A 89 37.22 -36.47 7.89
C VAL A 89 35.77 -36.23 7.50
N VAL A 90 34.84 -36.97 8.09
CA VAL A 90 33.40 -36.86 7.81
C VAL A 90 32.69 -36.42 9.09
N VAL A 91 32.03 -35.27 9.07
CA VAL A 91 31.40 -34.65 10.24
C VAL A 91 30.02 -34.10 9.91
N SER A 92 29.26 -33.82 10.96
CA SER A 92 27.87 -33.36 10.84
C SER A 92 27.79 -31.82 10.72
N GLY A 93 26.74 -31.38 10.03
CA GLY A 93 26.35 -29.98 9.92
C GLY A 93 25.60 -29.47 11.16
N GLU A 94 25.06 -30.36 11.99
CA GLU A 94 24.37 -30.03 13.24
C GLU A 94 25.35 -29.55 14.33
N GLN A 95 24.84 -28.90 15.38
CA GLN A 95 25.69 -28.48 16.51
C GLN A 95 26.23 -29.68 17.30
N SER A 96 25.41 -30.73 17.45
CA SER A 96 25.81 -31.96 18.12
C SER A 96 26.58 -32.87 17.14
N PRO A 97 27.66 -33.53 17.57
CA PRO A 97 28.38 -34.46 16.72
C PRO A 97 27.51 -35.68 16.39
N ASP A 98 27.60 -36.14 15.14
CA ASP A 98 26.95 -37.36 14.67
C ASP A 98 27.97 -38.52 14.67
N ALA A 99 27.73 -39.49 15.55
CA ALA A 99 28.60 -40.64 15.72
C ALA A 99 28.61 -41.59 14.51
N ASP A 100 27.51 -41.65 13.76
CA ASP A 100 27.39 -42.47 12.54
C ASP A 100 28.25 -41.85 11.44
N LEU A 101 28.06 -40.56 11.14
CA LEU A 101 28.87 -39.81 10.17
C LEU A 101 30.36 -39.85 10.51
N MET A 102 30.72 -39.59 11.78
CA MET A 102 32.12 -39.66 12.21
C MET A 102 32.73 -41.05 12.05
N GLY A 103 31.93 -42.11 12.17
CA GLY A 103 32.34 -43.51 11.96
C GLY A 103 32.83 -43.80 10.53
N HIS A 104 32.43 -42.99 9.55
CA HIS A 104 32.89 -43.09 8.17
C HIS A 104 34.21 -42.35 7.91
N SER A 105 34.74 -41.60 8.88
CA SER A 105 36.06 -40.96 8.74
C SER A 105 37.18 -42.01 8.61
N THR A 106 38.15 -41.79 7.73
CA THR A 106 39.36 -42.63 7.61
C THR A 106 40.48 -42.20 8.57
N THR A 107 40.17 -41.26 9.47
CA THR A 107 41.09 -40.66 10.45
C THR A 107 40.72 -41.07 11.89
N PRO A 108 41.59 -40.89 12.89
CA PRO A 108 41.24 -41.21 14.27
C PRO A 108 40.00 -40.45 14.76
N ALA A 109 39.12 -41.09 15.53
CA ALA A 109 37.85 -40.49 15.99
C ALA A 109 38.02 -39.15 16.74
N GLY A 110 39.13 -38.98 17.48
CA GLY A 110 39.46 -37.71 18.14
C GLY A 110 39.75 -36.56 17.17
N VAL A 111 40.29 -36.87 15.97
CA VAL A 111 40.49 -35.89 14.90
C VAL A 111 39.15 -35.45 14.33
N ALA A 112 38.27 -36.39 13.98
CA ALA A 112 36.94 -36.08 13.46
C ALA A 112 36.11 -35.27 14.46
N LEU A 113 36.12 -35.62 15.75
CA LEU A 113 35.43 -34.86 16.79
C LEU A 113 35.97 -33.43 16.91
N GLN A 114 37.29 -33.26 16.90
CA GLN A 114 37.89 -31.93 17.02
C GLN A 114 37.60 -31.09 15.78
N SER A 115 37.65 -31.68 14.58
CA SER A 115 37.24 -31.03 13.33
C SER A 115 35.77 -30.62 13.33
N HIS A 116 34.89 -31.47 13.86
CA HIS A 116 33.48 -31.12 14.09
C HIS A 116 33.36 -29.88 14.96
N ILE A 117 34.10 -29.80 16.07
CA ILE A 117 34.04 -28.64 16.97
C ILE A 117 34.54 -27.36 16.27
N TYR A 118 35.66 -27.41 15.52
CA TYR A 118 36.11 -26.24 14.75
C TYR A 118 35.05 -25.76 13.76
N LEU A 119 34.42 -26.67 13.02
CA LEU A 119 33.41 -26.33 12.01
C LEU A 119 32.07 -25.91 12.63
N ALA A 120 31.67 -26.51 13.77
CA ALA A 120 30.46 -26.15 14.50
C ALA A 120 30.57 -24.76 15.15
N GLN A 121 31.75 -24.40 15.66
CA GLN A 121 32.03 -23.01 16.09
C GLN A 121 32.15 -22.08 14.87
N GLY A 122 32.72 -22.58 13.77
CA GLY A 122 32.90 -21.84 12.52
C GLY A 122 33.79 -20.60 12.69
N GLY A 123 33.89 -19.78 11.63
CA GLY A 123 34.67 -18.55 11.68
C GLY A 123 36.07 -18.68 11.09
N VAL A 124 36.59 -17.56 10.58
CA VAL A 124 37.87 -17.47 9.88
C VAL A 124 39.05 -17.99 10.72
N SER A 125 39.08 -17.67 12.03
CA SER A 125 40.11 -18.15 12.97
C SER A 125 40.07 -19.67 13.08
N ASN A 126 38.90 -20.24 13.37
CA ASN A 126 38.72 -21.68 13.51
C ASN A 126 39.03 -22.45 12.23
N LEU A 127 38.67 -21.94 11.04
CA LEU A 127 39.01 -22.60 9.77
C LEU A 127 40.52 -22.56 9.48
N ARG A 128 41.21 -21.48 9.86
CA ARG A 128 42.68 -21.39 9.80
C ARG A 128 43.34 -22.39 10.74
N GLN A 129 42.85 -22.49 11.98
CA GLN A 129 43.39 -23.42 12.98
C GLN A 129 43.03 -24.87 12.65
N LEU A 130 41.87 -25.14 12.06
CA LEU A 130 41.47 -26.46 11.55
C LEU A 130 42.46 -26.95 10.49
N TYR A 131 42.87 -26.07 9.57
CA TYR A 131 43.84 -26.43 8.54
C TYR A 131 45.17 -26.86 9.18
N ALA A 132 45.69 -26.04 10.09
CA ALA A 132 46.94 -26.34 10.79
C ALA A 132 46.83 -27.61 11.66
N PHE A 133 45.70 -27.78 12.36
CA PHE A 133 45.39 -28.95 13.17
C PHE A 133 45.40 -30.23 12.33
N LEU A 134 44.69 -30.24 11.20
CA LEU A 134 44.61 -31.40 10.32
C LEU A 134 45.96 -31.73 9.69
N CYS A 135 46.70 -30.72 9.21
CA CYS A 135 48.03 -30.93 8.64
C CYS A 135 49.01 -31.48 9.69
N ASP A 136 49.09 -30.86 10.87
CA ASP A 136 50.03 -31.29 11.92
C ASP A 136 49.67 -32.66 12.49
N THR A 137 48.38 -32.97 12.59
CA THR A 137 47.91 -34.22 13.19
C THR A 137 47.95 -35.40 12.22
N LEU A 138 47.58 -35.20 10.95
CA LEU A 138 47.48 -36.29 9.96
C LEU A 138 48.72 -36.42 9.07
N LEU A 139 49.39 -35.30 8.77
CA LEU A 139 50.57 -35.27 7.89
C LEU A 139 51.88 -35.02 8.66
N MET A 140 51.81 -34.87 9.98
CA MET A 140 52.96 -34.62 10.86
C MET A 140 53.78 -33.38 10.47
N THR A 141 53.10 -32.34 9.98
CA THR A 141 53.72 -31.03 9.75
C THR A 141 53.97 -30.27 11.07
N GLY A 142 54.44 -29.02 10.98
CA GLY A 142 54.77 -28.20 12.15
C GLY A 142 54.27 -26.76 12.04
N PHE A 143 53.03 -26.55 11.61
CA PHE A 143 52.41 -25.22 11.55
C PHE A 143 52.13 -24.65 12.94
N GLY A 144 51.78 -25.50 13.90
CA GLY A 144 51.24 -25.13 15.22
C GLY A 144 49.77 -24.71 15.12
N PHE A 145 48.93 -25.25 16.01
CA PHE A 145 47.50 -24.93 16.05
C PHE A 145 47.02 -24.58 17.46
N ALA A 146 46.07 -23.66 17.54
CA ALA A 146 45.33 -23.30 18.76
C ALA A 146 44.01 -24.09 18.85
N PRO A 147 43.48 -24.38 20.06
CA PRO A 147 42.18 -25.07 20.21
C PRO A 147 41.01 -24.24 19.62
N PRO A 148 39.86 -24.87 19.33
CA PRO A 148 38.69 -24.18 18.80
C PRO A 148 38.24 -23.03 19.70
N GLU A 149 38.07 -21.85 19.10
CA GLU A 149 37.56 -20.67 19.78
C GLU A 149 36.03 -20.68 19.75
N THR A 150 35.41 -20.47 20.90
CA THR A 150 33.94 -20.34 20.98
C THR A 150 33.53 -19.00 20.41
N THR A 151 32.64 -19.00 19.42
CA THR A 151 32.17 -17.78 18.76
C THR A 151 30.83 -17.36 19.37
N PRO A 152 30.71 -16.14 19.94
CA PRO A 152 29.53 -15.75 20.71
C PRO A 152 28.29 -15.65 19.81
N SER A 153 27.09 -15.76 20.42
CA SER A 153 25.80 -15.65 19.70
C SER A 153 25.54 -14.24 19.14
N TRP A 154 26.19 -13.24 19.74
CA TRP A 154 26.23 -11.85 19.30
C TRP A 154 27.57 -11.21 19.65
N GLY A 155 27.88 -10.07 19.05
CA GLY A 155 29.10 -9.32 19.38
C GLY A 155 29.26 -8.08 18.50
N ILE A 156 30.35 -7.34 18.74
CA ILE A 156 30.67 -6.11 18.01
C ILE A 156 31.73 -6.45 16.96
N LEU A 157 31.62 -5.87 15.76
CA LEU A 157 32.69 -5.91 14.77
C LEU A 157 33.79 -4.91 15.15
N ASP A 158 34.96 -5.41 15.53
CA ASP A 158 36.12 -4.57 15.81
C ASP A 158 36.54 -3.77 14.57
N ARG A 159 36.56 -2.45 14.71
CA ARG A 159 37.00 -1.51 13.67
C ARG A 159 37.69 -0.29 14.28
N ALA A 160 38.55 0.34 13.50
CA ALA A 160 39.00 1.70 13.82
C ALA A 160 37.88 2.67 13.48
N THR A 161 37.23 3.24 14.49
CA THR A 161 36.16 4.24 14.32
C THR A 161 36.74 5.65 14.31
N ARG A 162 36.28 6.51 13.40
CA ARG A 162 36.55 7.95 13.49
C ARG A 162 35.84 8.52 14.72
N ASP A 163 36.52 9.42 15.44
CA ASP A 163 35.90 10.13 16.56
C ASP A 163 35.04 11.27 16.01
N THR A 164 33.72 11.09 16.05
CA THR A 164 32.73 12.08 15.65
C THR A 164 31.81 12.39 16.83
N ASN A 165 31.34 13.64 16.93
CA ASN A 165 30.41 14.07 17.99
C ASN A 165 28.93 13.85 17.65
N GLY A 166 28.63 13.07 16.61
CA GLY A 166 27.25 12.80 16.18
C GLY A 166 26.63 11.55 16.81
N PRO A 167 25.40 11.20 16.39
CA PRO A 167 24.63 10.11 17.01
C PRO A 167 25.27 8.75 16.81
N ILE A 168 25.04 7.83 17.73
CA ILE A 168 25.45 6.43 17.66
C ILE A 168 24.40 5.65 16.86
N ILE A 169 24.82 5.05 15.76
CA ILE A 169 23.96 4.28 14.85
C ILE A 169 24.35 2.81 14.92
N ALA A 170 23.47 1.97 15.45
CA ALA A 170 23.67 0.53 15.44
C ALA A 170 23.51 -0.03 14.02
N VAL A 171 24.40 -0.92 13.59
CA VAL A 171 24.28 -1.65 12.32
C VAL A 171 24.18 -3.14 12.62
N LEU A 172 22.96 -3.67 12.54
CA LEU A 172 22.63 -5.04 12.93
C LEU A 172 22.71 -5.97 11.73
N TYR A 173 23.46 -7.04 11.86
CA TYR A 173 23.64 -8.01 10.79
C TYR A 173 23.77 -9.46 11.30
N TYR A 174 23.63 -10.42 10.39
CA TYR A 174 23.66 -11.83 10.77
C TYR A 174 25.06 -12.29 11.20
N ARG A 175 25.11 -13.02 12.32
CA ARG A 175 26.27 -13.77 12.81
C ARG A 175 26.87 -14.68 11.73
N ALA A 176 26.04 -15.28 10.88
CA ALA A 176 26.51 -16.11 9.77
C ALA A 176 27.46 -15.36 8.83
N GLN A 177 27.18 -14.08 8.55
CA GLN A 177 28.05 -13.24 7.71
C GLN A 177 29.35 -12.87 8.43
N HIS A 178 29.28 -12.63 9.75
CA HIS A 178 30.47 -12.39 10.58
C HIS A 178 31.42 -13.60 10.55
N LEU A 179 30.88 -14.81 10.78
CA LEU A 179 31.69 -16.04 10.74
C LEU A 179 32.27 -16.31 9.35
N ALA A 180 31.50 -16.07 8.29
CA ALA A 180 31.97 -16.17 6.92
C ALA A 180 33.11 -15.16 6.62
N GLY A 181 33.29 -14.12 7.42
CA GLY A 181 34.19 -13.00 7.11
C GLY A 181 33.64 -12.09 6.01
N ASN A 182 32.38 -12.27 5.61
CA ASN A 182 31.70 -11.47 4.61
C ASN A 182 31.09 -10.20 5.25
N THR A 183 31.95 -9.34 5.77
CA THR A 183 31.56 -8.12 6.49
C THR A 183 31.84 -6.84 5.70
N GLY A 184 32.24 -6.95 4.43
CA GLY A 184 32.60 -5.80 3.58
C GLY A 184 31.44 -4.81 3.38
N TYR A 185 30.21 -5.30 3.21
CA TYR A 185 29.05 -4.42 3.08
C TYR A 185 28.72 -3.66 4.38
N ILE A 186 28.98 -4.27 5.54
CA ILE A 186 28.83 -3.61 6.86
C ILE A 186 29.90 -2.55 7.04
N GLU A 187 31.15 -2.81 6.60
CA GLU A 187 32.22 -1.82 6.58
C GLU A 187 31.84 -0.60 5.75
N ALA A 188 31.33 -0.80 4.53
CA ALA A 188 30.91 0.29 3.65
C ALA A 188 29.80 1.15 4.28
N LEU A 189 28.79 0.53 4.92
CA LEU A 189 27.74 1.26 5.62
C LEU A 189 28.28 2.00 6.86
N CYS A 190 29.18 1.39 7.63
CA CYS A 190 29.83 2.06 8.76
C CYS A 190 30.61 3.31 8.30
N GLN A 191 31.37 3.20 7.20
CA GLN A 191 32.07 4.34 6.61
C GLN A 191 31.07 5.42 6.18
N ALA A 192 29.96 5.06 5.54
CA ALA A 192 28.93 6.02 5.15
C ALA A 192 28.33 6.75 6.37
N ILE A 193 28.10 6.05 7.49
CA ILE A 193 27.66 6.66 8.76
C ILE A 193 28.68 7.67 9.27
N GLU A 194 29.98 7.34 9.24
CA GLU A 194 31.04 8.28 9.63
C GLU A 194 31.07 9.52 8.72
N HIS A 195 30.86 9.36 7.41
CA HIS A 195 30.80 10.48 6.46
C HIS A 195 29.55 11.35 6.68
N ALA A 196 28.43 10.77 7.10
CA ALA A 196 27.23 11.51 7.54
C ALA A 196 27.41 12.17 8.92
N GLY A 197 28.53 11.89 9.61
CA GLY A 197 28.91 12.45 10.90
C GLY A 197 28.40 11.68 12.12
N GLY A 198 27.85 10.48 11.93
CA GLY A 198 27.45 9.56 13.01
C GLY A 198 28.58 8.63 13.46
N ARG A 199 28.37 7.92 14.56
CA ARG A 199 29.27 6.92 15.13
C ARG A 199 28.69 5.51 14.88
N PRO A 200 29.27 4.70 13.99
CA PRO A 200 28.73 3.36 13.74
C PRO A 200 29.02 2.40 14.90
N LEU A 201 28.01 1.60 15.28
CA LEU A 201 28.13 0.47 16.20
C LEU A 201 27.68 -0.82 15.49
N PRO A 202 28.56 -1.49 14.72
CA PRO A 202 28.22 -2.73 14.03
C PRO A 202 28.09 -3.91 15.00
N VAL A 203 26.89 -4.47 15.12
CA VAL A 203 26.56 -5.59 16.02
C VAL A 203 26.09 -6.79 15.19
N PHE A 204 26.74 -7.93 15.34
CA PHE A 204 26.24 -9.18 14.77
C PHE A 204 25.37 -9.93 15.77
N CYS A 205 24.34 -10.63 15.28
CA CYS A 205 23.52 -11.52 16.11
C CYS A 205 22.93 -12.67 15.28
N ALA A 206 22.45 -13.71 15.95
CA ALA A 206 21.70 -14.79 15.28
C ALA A 206 20.27 -14.35 14.93
N SER A 207 19.59 -13.63 15.83
CA SER A 207 18.22 -13.14 15.64
C SER A 207 17.91 -12.01 16.61
N LEU A 208 17.13 -11.02 16.18
CA LEU A 208 16.54 -10.00 17.05
C LEU A 208 15.29 -10.50 17.81
N ARG A 209 14.67 -11.60 17.37
CA ARG A 209 13.52 -12.20 18.05
C ARG A 209 13.90 -12.80 19.39
N THR A 210 15.06 -13.45 19.45
CA THR A 210 15.63 -14.03 20.67
C THR A 210 16.88 -13.24 21.07
N ALA A 211 16.78 -11.92 21.07
CA ALA A 211 17.89 -11.03 21.41
C ALA A 211 18.34 -11.28 22.86
N ASP A 212 19.66 -11.32 23.05
CA ASP A 212 20.26 -11.47 24.37
C ASP A 212 20.06 -10.20 25.22
N ALA A 213 19.86 -10.33 26.54
CA ALA A 213 19.62 -9.19 27.41
C ALA A 213 20.78 -8.18 27.40
N ALA A 214 22.04 -8.66 27.41
CA ALA A 214 23.20 -7.77 27.38
C ALA A 214 23.37 -7.08 26.02
N MET A 215 22.87 -7.69 24.95
CA MET A 215 22.80 -7.06 23.63
C MET A 215 21.75 -5.93 23.63
N LEU A 216 20.58 -6.16 24.23
CA LEU A 216 19.54 -5.12 24.35
C LEU A 216 20.01 -3.96 25.24
N ASP A 217 20.73 -4.24 26.34
CA ASP A 217 21.34 -3.21 27.18
C ASP A 217 22.33 -2.34 26.39
N LEU A 218 23.14 -2.95 25.51
CA LEU A 218 24.03 -2.22 24.61
C LEU A 218 23.23 -1.37 23.59
N LEU A 219 22.19 -1.94 22.99
CA LEU A 219 21.34 -1.23 22.03
C LEU A 219 20.56 -0.08 22.69
N GLY A 220 20.28 -0.16 23.98
CA GLY A 220 19.69 0.96 24.74
C GLY A 220 20.59 2.19 24.86
N THR A 221 21.84 2.12 24.39
CA THR A 221 22.78 3.26 24.36
C THR A 221 22.90 3.93 22.99
N VAL A 222 22.20 3.43 21.97
CA VAL A 222 22.25 3.98 20.61
C VAL A 222 21.10 4.95 20.34
N ASP A 223 21.23 5.78 19.31
CA ASP A 223 20.22 6.79 18.95
C ASP A 223 19.31 6.34 17.80
N ALA A 224 19.77 5.41 16.96
CA ALA A 224 18.98 4.74 15.93
C ALA A 224 19.63 3.40 15.54
N MET A 225 18.84 2.54 14.88
CA MET A 225 19.28 1.22 14.45
C MET A 225 19.01 1.01 12.96
N VAL A 226 20.02 0.58 12.20
CA VAL A 226 19.87 0.01 10.86
C VAL A 226 19.95 -1.51 10.97
N SER A 227 18.88 -2.20 10.62
CA SER A 227 18.77 -3.65 10.66
C SER A 227 18.80 -4.26 9.27
N THR A 228 19.61 -5.30 9.08
CA THR A 228 19.64 -6.13 7.87
C THR A 228 19.10 -7.55 8.12
N VAL A 229 18.58 -7.81 9.32
CA VAL A 229 18.03 -9.11 9.70
C VAL A 229 16.51 -9.15 9.52
N LEU A 230 15.94 -10.37 9.56
CA LEU A 230 14.49 -10.59 9.47
C LEU A 230 13.74 -9.91 10.63
N ALA A 231 12.42 -9.85 10.48
CA ALA A 231 11.52 -9.34 11.51
C ALA A 231 11.65 -10.13 12.84
N ALA A 232 11.33 -9.47 13.95
CA ALA A 232 11.57 -9.92 15.30
C ALA A 232 10.29 -10.29 16.05
N GLY A 233 9.12 -9.77 15.65
CA GLY A 233 7.89 -9.96 16.42
C GLY A 233 7.29 -11.36 16.36
N GLY A 234 7.53 -12.14 15.31
CA GLY A 234 6.97 -13.48 15.18
C GLY A 234 7.44 -14.27 13.95
N ALA A 235 6.97 -15.52 13.81
CA ALA A 235 7.24 -16.37 12.64
C ALA A 235 6.06 -16.48 11.67
N THR A 236 4.85 -16.11 12.09
CA THR A 236 3.60 -16.38 11.37
C THR A 236 2.83 -15.09 11.10
N PRO A 237 3.33 -14.20 10.22
CA PRO A 237 2.73 -12.88 9.98
C PRO A 237 1.27 -12.95 9.51
N ALA A 238 0.88 -14.01 8.79
CA ALA A 238 -0.49 -14.23 8.34
C ALA A 238 -1.52 -14.46 9.47
N ALA A 239 -1.09 -14.65 10.72
CA ALA A 239 -1.96 -14.83 11.88
C ALA A 239 -2.17 -13.53 12.69
N VAL A 240 -1.43 -12.46 12.38
CA VAL A 240 -1.38 -11.20 13.16
C VAL A 240 -1.86 -9.99 12.34
N THR A 241 -2.51 -10.21 11.20
CA THR A 241 -3.10 -9.13 10.38
C THR A 241 -4.41 -8.62 10.98
N ALA A 242 -5.13 -7.74 10.28
CA ALA A 242 -6.46 -7.30 10.70
C ALA A 242 -7.40 -8.51 10.94
N GLY A 243 -8.10 -8.50 12.08
CA GLY A 243 -8.91 -9.59 12.62
C GLY A 243 -8.13 -10.75 13.27
N GLY A 244 -6.80 -10.78 13.13
CA GLY A 244 -5.90 -11.78 13.69
C GLY A 244 -5.60 -11.61 15.19
N ASN A 245 -4.60 -12.34 15.68
CA ASN A 245 -4.09 -12.26 17.05
C ASN A 245 -2.80 -11.41 17.09
N ASP A 246 -2.92 -10.11 16.86
CA ASP A 246 -1.80 -9.18 16.77
C ASP A 246 -0.95 -9.09 18.04
N ASP A 247 -1.52 -9.36 19.22
CA ASP A 247 -0.78 -9.47 20.50
C ASP A 247 0.32 -10.56 20.47
N SER A 248 0.19 -11.56 19.60
CA SER A 248 1.21 -12.60 19.41
C SER A 248 2.43 -12.12 18.62
N TRP A 249 2.34 -10.97 17.95
CA TRP A 249 3.47 -10.30 17.30
C TRP A 249 4.13 -9.33 18.29
N ASN A 250 5.14 -9.82 19.02
CA ASN A 250 5.69 -9.07 20.15
C ASN A 250 7.06 -8.44 19.83
N VAL A 251 7.06 -7.12 19.69
CA VAL A 251 8.29 -6.31 19.56
C VAL A 251 8.55 -5.43 20.77
N ALA A 252 7.92 -5.70 21.92
CA ALA A 252 8.01 -4.85 23.11
C ALA A 252 9.45 -4.63 23.59
N HIS A 253 10.33 -5.64 23.44
CA HIS A 253 11.75 -5.51 23.79
C HIS A 253 12.52 -4.56 22.87
N LEU A 254 12.10 -4.41 21.60
CA LEU A 254 12.68 -3.44 20.67
C LEU A 254 12.02 -2.07 20.82
N ALA A 255 10.70 -2.02 20.99
CA ALA A 255 9.95 -0.79 21.22
C ALA A 255 10.41 -0.07 22.50
N ALA A 256 10.78 -0.82 23.55
CA ALA A 256 11.32 -0.28 24.80
C ALA A 256 12.64 0.49 24.63
N LEU A 257 13.36 0.31 23.52
CA LEU A 257 14.54 1.11 23.19
C LEU A 257 14.14 2.55 22.81
N ASP A 258 12.92 2.77 22.32
CA ASP A 258 12.35 4.06 21.91
C ASP A 258 13.22 4.84 20.90
N ILE A 259 13.85 4.11 19.98
CA ILE A 259 14.68 4.64 18.89
C ILE A 259 14.08 4.32 17.51
N PRO A 260 14.42 5.09 16.47
CA PRO A 260 14.07 4.75 15.10
C PRO A 260 14.78 3.46 14.67
N ILE A 261 14.02 2.50 14.13
CA ILE A 261 14.54 1.25 13.57
C ILE A 261 14.32 1.26 12.07
N LEU A 262 15.39 1.31 11.30
CA LEU A 262 15.39 1.37 9.85
C LEU A 262 15.82 0.03 9.27
N GLN A 263 15.14 -0.44 8.23
CA GLN A 263 15.52 -1.63 7.49
C GLN A 263 16.48 -1.24 6.36
N GLY A 264 17.74 -1.63 6.47
CA GLY A 264 18.71 -1.54 5.37
C GLY A 264 18.58 -2.77 4.49
N LEU A 265 18.21 -2.60 3.22
CA LEU A 265 17.91 -3.73 2.34
C LEU A 265 19.22 -4.34 1.78
N CYS A 266 19.32 -5.67 1.85
CA CYS A 266 20.44 -6.46 1.33
C CYS A 266 19.88 -7.47 0.33
N LEU A 267 19.75 -7.08 -0.94
CA LEU A 267 18.98 -7.86 -1.93
C LEU A 267 19.61 -9.22 -2.18
N THR A 268 18.77 -10.24 -2.36
CA THR A 268 19.21 -11.59 -2.71
C THR A 268 19.40 -11.80 -4.22
N SER A 269 19.21 -10.73 -5.00
CA SER A 269 19.54 -10.58 -6.42
C SER A 269 20.82 -9.74 -6.61
N SER A 270 21.37 -9.78 -7.84
CA SER A 270 22.56 -9.01 -8.19
C SER A 270 22.27 -7.52 -8.38
N ARG A 271 23.30 -6.69 -8.25
CA ARG A 271 23.17 -5.24 -8.48
C ARG A 271 22.76 -4.92 -9.92
N THR A 272 23.26 -5.68 -10.89
CA THR A 272 22.92 -5.51 -12.31
C THR A 272 21.44 -5.74 -12.57
N GLN A 273 20.86 -6.81 -12.02
CA GLN A 273 19.42 -7.08 -12.14
C GLN A 273 18.58 -5.95 -11.54
N TRP A 274 18.97 -5.46 -10.36
CA TRP A 274 18.30 -4.33 -9.73
C TRP A 274 18.43 -3.05 -10.56
N HIS A 275 19.61 -2.77 -11.10
CA HIS A 275 19.85 -1.57 -11.89
C HIS A 275 18.98 -1.53 -13.16
N ASP A 276 18.95 -2.63 -13.90
CA ASP A 276 18.39 -2.71 -15.25
C ASP A 276 16.86 -2.86 -15.30
N ASN A 277 16.19 -3.11 -14.16
CA ASN A 277 14.75 -3.32 -14.10
C ASN A 277 14.06 -2.36 -13.11
N ASP A 278 12.86 -1.90 -13.45
CA ASP A 278 11.98 -1.16 -12.54
C ASP A 278 11.36 -2.05 -11.46
N ASP A 279 11.32 -3.38 -11.66
CA ASP A 279 11.03 -4.35 -10.61
C ASP A 279 12.20 -4.44 -9.62
N GLY A 280 12.24 -3.50 -8.68
CA GLY A 280 13.40 -3.25 -7.83
C GLY A 280 13.69 -4.35 -6.80
N MET A 281 12.79 -5.31 -6.57
CA MET A 281 13.02 -6.36 -5.57
C MET A 281 12.38 -7.67 -6.01
N SER A 282 13.08 -8.78 -5.78
CA SER A 282 12.50 -10.11 -5.99
C SER A 282 11.27 -10.31 -5.09
N PRO A 283 10.28 -11.14 -5.49
CA PRO A 283 9.13 -11.43 -4.62
C PRO A 283 9.53 -11.94 -3.23
N LEU A 284 10.60 -12.72 -3.14
CA LEU A 284 11.15 -13.18 -1.86
C LEU A 284 11.61 -12.01 -0.98
N ASP A 285 12.35 -11.06 -1.54
CA ASP A 285 12.84 -9.89 -0.82
C ASP A 285 11.69 -8.93 -0.43
N VAL A 286 10.69 -8.75 -1.30
CA VAL A 286 9.47 -7.97 -0.97
C VAL A 286 8.78 -8.54 0.27
N ALA A 287 8.62 -9.87 0.34
CA ALA A 287 8.02 -10.49 1.52
C ALA A 287 8.92 -10.39 2.76
N THR A 288 10.19 -10.79 2.64
CA THR A 288 11.06 -11.05 3.80
C THR A 288 11.81 -9.82 4.32
N GLN A 289 12.10 -8.85 3.47
CA GLN A 289 12.86 -7.65 3.82
C GLN A 289 11.98 -6.38 3.90
N VAL A 290 10.73 -6.43 3.43
CA VAL A 290 9.85 -5.26 3.42
C VAL A 290 8.54 -5.55 4.15
N ALA A 291 7.66 -6.38 3.56
CA ALA A 291 6.31 -6.58 4.07
C ALA A 291 6.29 -7.13 5.50
N VAL A 292 7.10 -8.14 5.83
CA VAL A 292 7.14 -8.69 7.20
C VAL A 292 7.86 -7.75 8.18
N PRO A 293 9.01 -7.11 7.85
CA PRO A 293 9.60 -6.09 8.71
C PRO A 293 8.72 -4.87 9.00
N GLU A 294 7.72 -4.53 8.17
CA GLU A 294 6.72 -3.50 8.49
C GLU A 294 5.93 -3.86 9.76
N PHE A 295 5.72 -5.15 10.06
CA PHE A 295 5.02 -5.59 11.27
C PHE A 295 5.78 -5.24 12.54
N ASP A 296 7.12 -5.14 12.47
CA ASP A 296 7.96 -4.66 13.58
C ASP A 296 7.92 -3.13 13.75
N GLY A 297 7.23 -2.39 12.87
CA GLY A 297 7.26 -0.93 12.85
C GLY A 297 8.54 -0.33 12.28
N ARG A 298 9.33 -1.12 11.53
CA ARG A 298 10.57 -0.63 10.90
C ARG A 298 10.29 0.33 9.75
N ILE A 299 11.15 1.33 9.62
CA ILE A 299 11.17 2.27 8.49
C ILE A 299 11.89 1.59 7.33
N ILE A 300 11.21 1.42 6.20
CA ILE A 300 11.80 0.81 5.01
C ILE A 300 12.68 1.84 4.30
N THR A 301 13.92 1.47 3.96
CA THR A 301 14.87 2.37 3.29
C THR A 301 15.17 1.92 1.86
N VAL A 302 16.44 1.74 1.49
CA VAL A 302 16.90 1.40 0.14
C VAL A 302 17.89 0.25 0.17
N PRO A 303 18.08 -0.47 -0.95
CA PRO A 303 19.12 -1.49 -1.08
C PRO A 303 20.50 -0.87 -1.09
N PHE A 304 21.29 -1.21 -0.07
CA PHE A 304 22.69 -0.76 0.02
C PHE A 304 23.69 -1.88 -0.26
N SER A 305 23.23 -3.14 -0.32
CA SER A 305 24.06 -4.26 -0.78
C SER A 305 23.27 -5.26 -1.60
N PHE A 306 24.00 -6.00 -2.43
CA PHE A 306 23.46 -6.94 -3.41
C PHE A 306 24.23 -8.25 -3.34
N LYS A 307 23.51 -9.36 -3.54
CA LYS A 307 24.09 -10.69 -3.54
C LYS A 307 24.79 -10.93 -4.88
N GLU A 308 26.08 -11.15 -4.83
CA GLU A 308 26.89 -11.55 -5.98
C GLU A 308 27.41 -12.98 -5.80
N ILE A 309 27.52 -13.70 -6.90
CA ILE A 309 28.07 -15.06 -6.95
C ILE A 309 29.31 -14.98 -7.84
N ASP A 310 30.45 -15.40 -7.30
CA ASP A 310 31.71 -15.44 -8.06
C ASP A 310 31.86 -16.72 -8.90
N ASP A 311 32.93 -16.79 -9.69
CA ASP A 311 33.25 -17.92 -10.57
C ASP A 311 33.42 -19.26 -9.82
N GLU A 312 33.64 -19.22 -8.50
CA GLU A 312 33.75 -20.41 -7.63
C GLU A 312 32.41 -20.78 -6.98
N GLY A 313 31.32 -20.08 -7.33
CA GLY A 313 29.97 -20.32 -6.83
C GLY A 313 29.78 -19.87 -5.37
N LEU A 314 30.66 -19.02 -4.83
CA LEU A 314 30.54 -18.49 -3.47
C LEU A 314 29.77 -17.17 -3.46
N ILE A 315 28.93 -17.02 -2.44
CA ILE A 315 28.07 -15.85 -2.27
C ILE A 315 28.81 -14.76 -1.49
N SER A 316 28.77 -13.52 -1.99
CA SER A 316 29.20 -12.32 -1.26
C SER A 316 28.10 -11.26 -1.30
N TYR A 317 28.06 -10.38 -0.29
CA TYR A 317 27.22 -9.19 -0.34
C TYR A 317 28.12 -8.01 -0.66
N VAL A 318 27.92 -7.43 -1.84
CA VAL A 318 28.69 -6.28 -2.33
C VAL A 318 27.87 -5.02 -2.09
N ALA A 319 28.45 -4.05 -1.38
CA ALA A 319 27.79 -2.79 -1.10
C ALA A 319 27.84 -1.82 -2.29
N ASP A 320 26.79 -1.02 -2.44
CA ASP A 320 26.78 0.18 -3.26
C ASP A 320 27.08 1.40 -2.37
N PRO A 321 28.23 2.09 -2.55
CA PRO A 321 28.62 3.20 -1.68
C PRO A 321 27.65 4.38 -1.65
N GLU A 322 26.97 4.67 -2.77
CA GLU A 322 26.03 5.79 -2.86
C GLU A 322 24.73 5.44 -2.13
N ARG A 323 24.24 4.21 -2.27
CA ARG A 323 23.09 3.73 -1.49
C ARG A 323 23.41 3.56 0.00
N CYS A 324 24.64 3.18 0.36
CA CYS A 324 25.11 3.25 1.75
C CYS A 324 24.99 4.67 2.31
N ALA A 325 25.31 5.71 1.52
CA ALA A 325 25.18 7.10 1.94
C ALA A 325 23.72 7.49 2.19
N ARG A 326 22.77 7.04 1.36
CA ARG A 326 21.33 7.23 1.60
C ARG A 326 20.87 6.59 2.91
N VAL A 327 21.18 5.31 3.14
CA VAL A 327 20.79 4.61 4.38
C VAL A 327 21.42 5.28 5.61
N ALA A 328 22.69 5.64 5.54
CA ALA A 328 23.41 6.35 6.60
C ALA A 328 22.81 7.74 6.88
N GLY A 329 22.52 8.50 5.82
CA GLY A 329 21.92 9.83 5.90
C GLY A 329 20.56 9.78 6.58
N LEU A 330 19.69 8.85 6.16
CA LEU A 330 18.39 8.60 6.79
C LEU A 330 18.53 8.26 8.27
N ALA A 331 19.39 7.30 8.62
CA ALA A 331 19.58 6.88 10.01
C ALA A 331 20.10 8.04 10.89
N VAL A 332 21.09 8.80 10.41
CA VAL A 332 21.64 9.95 11.14
C VAL A 332 20.60 11.07 11.27
N LYS A 333 19.80 11.33 10.24
CA LYS A 333 18.73 12.35 10.30
C LYS A 333 17.64 12.00 11.30
N HIS A 334 17.16 10.74 11.30
CA HIS A 334 16.18 10.28 12.29
C HIS A 334 16.75 10.32 13.71
N ALA A 335 17.99 9.87 13.91
CA ALA A 335 18.65 9.95 15.22
C ALA A 335 18.81 11.39 15.72
N ARG A 336 19.13 12.33 14.81
CA ARG A 336 19.29 13.76 15.15
C ARG A 336 18.00 14.41 15.65
N LEU A 337 16.81 13.95 15.24
CA LEU A 337 15.53 14.52 15.68
C LEU A 337 15.41 14.57 17.21
N ARG A 338 15.95 13.56 17.89
CA ARG A 338 16.01 13.47 19.35
C ARG A 338 16.88 14.54 20.00
N ALA A 339 17.97 14.90 19.33
CA ALA A 339 18.98 15.80 19.87
C ALA A 339 18.62 17.28 19.68
N ILE A 340 17.71 17.60 18.75
CA ILE A 340 17.32 18.97 18.42
C ILE A 340 16.17 19.42 19.35
N PRO A 341 16.37 20.44 20.18
CA PRO A 341 15.30 20.98 21.02
C PRO A 341 14.13 21.50 20.18
N ALA A 342 12.89 21.31 20.64
CA ALA A 342 11.69 21.75 19.92
C ALA A 342 11.73 23.21 19.41
N PRO A 343 12.21 24.22 20.17
CA PRO A 343 12.29 25.59 19.67
C PRO A 343 13.23 25.78 18.48
N GLN A 344 14.19 24.87 18.26
CA GLN A 344 15.17 24.93 17.17
C GLN A 344 14.83 24.02 16.00
N LYS A 345 13.85 23.12 16.18
CA LYS A 345 13.47 22.11 15.21
C LYS A 345 12.67 22.74 14.06
N ARG A 346 13.14 22.56 12.84
CA ARG A 346 12.51 23.08 11.62
C ARG A 346 11.65 22.01 10.96
N VAL A 347 10.38 22.31 10.73
CA VAL A 347 9.41 21.36 10.18
C VAL A 347 8.72 21.95 8.96
N ALA A 348 8.71 21.19 7.86
CA ALA A 348 7.91 21.51 6.69
C ALA A 348 6.59 20.74 6.74
N LEU A 349 5.46 21.45 6.67
CA LEU A 349 4.12 20.88 6.57
C LEU A 349 3.67 20.96 5.11
N VAL A 350 3.64 19.82 4.43
CA VAL A 350 3.31 19.70 3.01
C VAL A 350 1.84 19.30 2.86
N PHE A 351 1.07 20.04 2.08
CA PHE A 351 -0.34 19.75 1.79
C PHE A 351 -0.48 19.13 0.42
N SER A 352 -1.15 17.98 0.34
CA SER A 352 -1.46 17.34 -0.94
C SER A 352 -2.40 18.22 -1.77
N ALA A 353 -2.13 18.40 -3.06
CA ALA A 353 -2.96 19.17 -3.97
C ALA A 353 -2.92 18.54 -5.36
N TYR A 354 -3.50 17.34 -5.48
CA TYR A 354 -3.60 16.65 -6.76
C TYR A 354 -5.06 16.46 -7.15
N PRO A 355 -5.46 16.93 -8.35
CA PRO A 355 -4.77 17.91 -9.20
C PRO A 355 -4.51 19.24 -8.47
N THR A 356 -3.49 19.98 -8.91
CA THR A 356 -3.02 21.19 -8.24
C THR A 356 -3.91 22.38 -8.58
N LYS A 357 -5.04 22.46 -7.87
CA LYS A 357 -6.04 23.53 -7.97
C LYS A 357 -6.26 24.19 -6.61
N HIS A 358 -6.54 25.49 -6.59
CA HIS A 358 -6.86 26.21 -5.34
C HIS A 358 -8.12 25.67 -4.66
N ALA A 359 -9.04 25.07 -5.42
CA ALA A 359 -10.20 24.36 -4.89
C ALA A 359 -9.86 23.06 -4.14
N ARG A 360 -8.64 22.53 -4.38
CA ARG A 360 -8.25 21.16 -4.03
C ARG A 360 -7.06 21.01 -3.07
N ILE A 361 -6.65 22.07 -2.38
CA ILE A 361 -5.51 22.02 -1.46
C ILE A 361 -5.88 21.26 -0.18
N GLY A 362 -5.00 20.38 0.27
CA GLY A 362 -5.28 19.47 1.38
C GLY A 362 -6.18 18.32 0.97
N ASN A 363 -6.04 17.78 -0.25
CA ASN A 363 -6.79 16.59 -0.65
C ASN A 363 -6.48 15.43 0.32
N ALA A 364 -7.53 14.96 1.00
CA ALA A 364 -7.48 13.90 1.99
C ALA A 364 -8.86 13.28 2.14
N VAL A 365 -9.00 12.01 1.79
CA VAL A 365 -10.27 11.29 1.96
C VAL A 365 -10.58 11.19 3.45
N GLY A 366 -11.77 11.67 3.85
CA GLY A 366 -12.29 11.51 5.22
C GLY A 366 -11.62 12.36 6.31
N LEU A 367 -10.66 13.23 5.96
CA LEU A 367 -9.93 14.08 6.92
C LEU A 367 -10.18 15.57 6.64
N ASP A 368 -10.49 16.33 7.69
CA ASP A 368 -10.48 17.79 7.69
C ASP A 368 -9.04 18.29 7.81
N THR A 369 -8.36 18.44 6.67
CA THR A 369 -6.95 18.85 6.65
C THR A 369 -6.69 20.24 7.22
N PRO A 370 -7.53 21.27 6.98
CA PRO A 370 -7.29 22.59 7.57
C PRO A 370 -7.42 22.57 9.10
N ALA A 371 -8.48 21.97 9.63
CA ALA A 371 -8.66 21.86 11.08
C ALA A 371 -7.55 21.01 11.72
N SER A 372 -7.18 19.90 11.08
CA SER A 372 -6.10 19.02 11.54
C SER A 372 -4.74 19.72 11.55
N ALA A 373 -4.45 20.55 10.55
CA ALA A 373 -3.24 21.37 10.51
C ALA A 373 -3.22 22.40 11.65
N VAL A 374 -4.35 23.08 11.90
CA VAL A 374 -4.50 24.01 13.03
C VAL A 374 -4.29 23.30 14.37
N ALA A 375 -4.90 22.12 14.57
CA ALA A 375 -4.76 21.32 15.77
C ALA A 375 -3.30 20.89 16.00
N LEU A 376 -2.63 20.39 14.96
CA LEU A 376 -1.22 20.01 15.01
C LEU A 376 -0.33 21.21 15.33
N LEU A 377 -0.49 22.35 14.66
CA LEU A 377 0.32 23.55 14.90
C LEU A 377 0.15 24.07 16.33
N ARG A 378 -1.08 24.03 16.88
CA ARG A 378 -1.33 24.38 18.29
C ARG A 378 -0.63 23.43 19.25
N ALA A 379 -0.69 22.12 19.00
CA ALA A 379 -0.01 21.13 19.80
C ALA A 379 1.52 21.27 19.72
N MET A 380 2.07 21.55 18.53
CA MET A 380 3.49 21.88 18.33
C MET A 380 3.87 23.12 19.14
N ARG A 381 3.07 24.19 19.13
CA ARG A 381 3.32 25.36 19.98
C ARG A 381 3.30 24.99 21.47
N GLY A 382 2.34 24.17 21.90
CA GLY A 382 2.26 23.65 23.27
C GLY A 382 3.49 22.83 23.68
N ALA A 383 4.06 22.07 22.75
CA ALA A 383 5.30 21.31 22.90
C ALA A 383 6.59 22.16 22.79
N GLY A 384 6.46 23.48 22.56
CA GLY A 384 7.58 24.42 22.54
C GLY A 384 8.22 24.68 21.17
N TYR A 385 7.59 24.25 20.07
CA TYR A 385 8.07 24.58 18.73
C TYR A 385 7.89 26.07 18.42
N ALA A 386 8.85 26.65 17.71
CA ALA A 386 8.80 28.05 17.28
C ALA A 386 7.96 28.21 16.00
N ILE A 387 6.64 28.14 16.14
CA ILE A 387 5.71 28.15 14.99
C ILE A 387 5.44 29.53 14.36
N GLY A 388 5.93 30.60 14.99
CA GLY A 388 5.67 31.97 14.52
C GLY A 388 4.19 32.39 14.61
N ASP A 389 3.84 33.39 13.81
CA ASP A 389 2.46 33.86 13.63
C ASP A 389 1.92 33.31 12.30
N ILE A 390 0.98 32.38 12.40
CA ILE A 390 0.34 31.71 11.26
C ILE A 390 -1.16 32.03 11.36
N PRO A 391 -1.75 32.71 10.35
CA PRO A 391 -3.18 33.01 10.33
C PRO A 391 -4.04 31.75 10.51
N GLY A 392 -5.17 31.91 11.20
CA GLY A 392 -6.07 30.81 11.53
C GLY A 392 -5.70 30.02 12.80
N VAL A 393 -4.42 29.89 13.16
CA VAL A 393 -4.00 29.03 14.29
C VAL A 393 -4.53 29.52 15.65
N ASP A 394 -4.42 30.82 15.92
CA ASP A 394 -4.90 31.43 17.18
C ASP A 394 -6.43 31.53 17.23
N ALA A 395 -7.04 31.81 16.08
CA ALA A 395 -8.48 31.89 15.93
C ALA A 395 -9.18 30.51 15.89
N GLN A 396 -8.41 29.42 15.68
CA GLN A 396 -8.93 28.08 15.38
C GLN A 396 -9.78 28.04 14.12
N ASP A 397 -9.27 28.70 13.08
CA ASP A 397 -9.95 28.90 11.80
C ASP A 397 -9.13 28.25 10.69
N GLY A 398 -9.59 27.08 10.24
CA GLY A 398 -8.96 26.33 9.15
C GLY A 398 -9.10 27.03 7.79
N ASP A 399 -10.20 27.74 7.56
CA ASP A 399 -10.45 28.46 6.31
C ASP A 399 -9.45 29.60 6.17
N ALA A 400 -9.26 30.39 7.23
CA ALA A 400 -8.25 31.45 7.25
C ALA A 400 -6.82 30.93 7.00
N LEU A 401 -6.48 29.74 7.51
CA LEU A 401 -5.18 29.12 7.27
C LEU A 401 -4.97 28.78 5.78
N VAL A 402 -5.95 28.13 5.16
CA VAL A 402 -5.85 27.70 3.75
C VAL A 402 -5.95 28.88 2.80
N HIS A 403 -6.84 29.84 3.05
CA HIS A 403 -6.94 31.05 2.24
C HIS A 403 -5.64 31.83 2.24
N GLU A 404 -4.95 31.93 3.39
CA GLU A 404 -3.63 32.57 3.46
C GLU A 404 -2.57 31.77 2.70
N LEU A 405 -2.59 30.43 2.80
CA LEU A 405 -1.69 29.57 2.04
C LEU A 405 -1.87 29.76 0.52
N ILE A 406 -3.12 29.84 0.06
CA ILE A 406 -3.46 30.14 -1.34
C ILE A 406 -2.98 31.53 -1.74
N ALA A 407 -3.29 32.56 -0.94
CA ALA A 407 -2.96 33.94 -1.25
C ALA A 407 -1.44 34.17 -1.37
N ARG A 408 -0.64 33.51 -0.51
CA ARG A 408 0.83 33.65 -0.50
C ARG A 408 1.55 32.68 -1.42
N GLY A 409 0.92 31.59 -1.81
CA GLY A 409 1.67 30.48 -2.38
C GLY A 409 0.85 29.42 -3.12
N GLY A 410 -0.30 29.79 -3.66
CA GLY A 410 -1.00 28.95 -4.61
C GLY A 410 -0.25 28.81 -5.94
N GLN A 411 -0.25 27.61 -6.52
CA GLN A 411 0.40 27.30 -7.80
C GLN A 411 -0.59 26.99 -8.92
N ASP A 412 -1.86 27.36 -8.72
CA ASP A 412 -2.89 27.17 -9.75
C ASP A 412 -2.70 28.21 -10.86
N PRO A 413 -2.35 27.79 -12.10
CA PRO A 413 -2.06 28.71 -13.19
C PRO A 413 -3.26 29.58 -13.58
N ASP A 414 -4.49 29.16 -13.26
CA ASP A 414 -5.70 29.92 -13.58
C ASP A 414 -5.84 31.17 -12.71
N TRP A 415 -5.25 31.16 -11.51
CA TRP A 415 -5.41 32.22 -10.50
C TRP A 415 -4.07 32.88 -10.10
N LEU A 416 -2.95 32.39 -10.60
CA LEU A 416 -1.62 32.91 -10.27
C LEU A 416 -1.33 34.17 -11.07
N THR A 417 -1.22 35.31 -10.38
CA THR A 417 -0.88 36.60 -11.01
C THR A 417 0.64 36.81 -11.11
N ASP A 418 1.07 37.59 -12.12
CA ASP A 418 2.48 38.03 -12.25
C ASP A 418 3.00 38.75 -10.99
N GLY A 419 2.13 39.50 -10.31
CA GLY A 419 2.46 40.19 -9.06
C GLY A 419 2.74 39.24 -7.91
N GLN A 420 1.95 38.17 -7.76
CA GLN A 420 2.19 37.13 -6.76
C GLN A 420 3.48 36.36 -7.05
N LEU A 421 3.75 36.01 -8.32
CA LEU A 421 4.97 35.30 -8.71
C LEU A 421 6.23 36.15 -8.47
N THR A 422 6.24 37.40 -8.94
CA THR A 422 7.40 38.30 -8.81
C THR A 422 7.62 38.78 -7.38
N GLY A 423 6.54 38.96 -6.61
CA GLY A 423 6.56 39.40 -5.22
C GLY A 423 6.90 38.30 -4.22
N ASN A 424 6.97 37.03 -4.64
CA ASN A 424 7.23 35.91 -3.74
C ASN A 424 8.68 35.96 -3.18
N PRO A 425 8.86 35.92 -1.85
CA PRO A 425 10.18 36.01 -1.24
C PRO A 425 10.99 34.72 -1.29
N ILE A 426 10.37 33.56 -1.52
CA ILE A 426 11.03 32.25 -1.49
C ILE A 426 11.44 31.87 -2.92
N ARG A 427 12.74 31.86 -3.15
CA ARG A 427 13.34 31.70 -4.48
C ARG A 427 14.59 30.86 -4.38
N LEU A 428 14.74 29.89 -5.28
CA LEU A 428 15.99 29.15 -5.47
C LEU A 428 16.68 29.63 -6.74
N SER A 429 17.89 30.15 -6.61
CA SER A 429 18.63 30.62 -7.79
C SER A 429 18.89 29.48 -8.77
N ALA A 430 18.80 29.75 -10.08
CA ALA A 430 19.10 28.76 -11.12
C ALA A 430 20.49 28.13 -10.95
N LYS A 431 21.47 28.92 -10.47
CA LYS A 431 22.81 28.44 -10.16
C LYS A 431 22.82 27.38 -9.05
N ASN A 432 22.21 27.66 -7.90
CA ASN A 432 22.19 26.71 -6.78
C ASN A 432 21.47 25.42 -7.19
N TYR A 433 20.34 25.56 -7.90
CA TYR A 433 19.60 24.43 -8.44
C TYR A 433 20.45 23.60 -9.41
N HIS A 434 21.12 24.24 -10.38
CA HIS A 434 21.98 23.58 -11.36
C HIS A 434 23.15 22.84 -10.71
N ASP A 435 23.82 23.46 -9.73
CA ASP A 435 24.94 22.84 -9.01
C ASP A 435 24.50 21.55 -8.31
N TRP A 436 23.29 21.51 -7.74
CA TRP A 436 22.72 20.29 -7.17
C TRP A 436 22.26 19.29 -8.25
N PHE A 437 21.55 19.76 -9.27
CA PHE A 437 20.98 18.91 -10.31
C PHE A 437 22.06 18.10 -11.06
N THR A 438 23.25 18.67 -11.25
CA THR A 438 24.40 17.96 -11.87
C THR A 438 25.02 16.87 -10.99
N THR A 439 24.60 16.73 -9.73
CA THR A 439 25.01 15.61 -8.85
C THR A 439 24.12 14.38 -8.99
N LEU A 440 22.95 14.52 -9.63
CA LEU A 440 22.01 13.42 -9.84
C LEU A 440 22.47 12.52 -10.99
N PRO A 441 22.05 11.24 -11.02
CA PRO A 441 22.38 10.32 -12.12
C PRO A 441 21.82 10.81 -13.46
N THR A 442 22.58 10.55 -14.52
CA THR A 442 22.24 10.97 -15.89
C THR A 442 20.91 10.41 -16.36
N GLU A 443 20.55 9.20 -15.93
CA GLU A 443 19.29 8.54 -16.25
C GLU A 443 18.08 9.40 -15.84
N LEU A 444 18.15 10.04 -14.67
CA LEU A 444 17.11 10.95 -14.19
C LEU A 444 17.22 12.33 -14.85
N THR A 445 18.42 12.90 -14.90
CA THR A 445 18.58 14.26 -15.42
C THR A 445 18.24 14.35 -16.90
N ASP A 446 18.60 13.34 -17.70
CA ASP A 446 18.29 13.29 -19.13
C ASP A 446 16.78 13.20 -19.36
N ALA A 447 16.07 12.37 -18.58
CA ALA A 447 14.62 12.27 -18.64
C ALA A 447 13.94 13.60 -18.27
N VAL A 448 14.39 14.26 -17.20
CA VAL A 448 13.88 15.57 -16.79
C VAL A 448 14.14 16.62 -17.89
N VAL A 449 15.36 16.68 -18.41
CA VAL A 449 15.74 17.67 -19.44
C VAL A 449 14.98 17.45 -20.75
N GLN A 450 14.74 16.19 -21.13
CA GLN A 450 13.96 15.84 -22.31
C GLN A 450 12.53 16.41 -22.25
N HIS A 451 11.89 16.39 -21.08
CA HIS A 451 10.50 16.82 -20.91
C HIS A 451 10.37 18.30 -20.51
N TRP A 452 11.31 18.82 -19.73
CA TRP A 452 11.21 20.11 -19.07
C TRP A 452 12.26 21.14 -19.51
N GLY A 453 13.08 20.78 -20.50
CA GLY A 453 14.18 21.61 -20.99
C GLY A 453 15.39 21.62 -20.05
N PRO A 454 16.45 22.37 -20.36
CA PRO A 454 17.60 22.49 -19.46
C PRO A 454 17.23 23.22 -18.15
N PRO A 455 17.91 22.92 -17.03
CA PRO A 455 17.73 23.66 -15.78
C PRO A 455 17.94 25.17 -15.98
N PRO A 456 17.13 26.06 -15.36
CA PRO A 456 16.09 25.81 -14.35
C PRO A 456 14.70 25.44 -14.90
N GLY A 457 14.57 25.20 -16.22
CA GLY A 457 13.28 25.03 -16.88
C GLY A 457 12.53 26.34 -17.11
N GLU A 458 11.21 26.24 -17.27
CA GLU A 458 10.33 27.39 -17.53
C GLU A 458 9.18 27.53 -16.52
N LEU A 459 8.85 26.48 -15.77
CA LEU A 459 7.77 26.52 -14.78
C LEU A 459 8.15 27.33 -13.54
N PHE A 460 7.35 28.36 -13.25
CA PHE A 460 7.52 29.26 -12.11
C PHE A 460 8.92 29.88 -12.02
N VAL A 461 9.54 30.19 -13.17
CA VAL A 461 10.85 30.85 -13.24
C VAL A 461 10.69 32.34 -13.45
N ASP A 462 11.15 33.15 -12.50
CA ASP A 462 11.19 34.60 -12.64
C ASP A 462 12.59 35.09 -13.01
N ARG A 463 12.68 35.88 -14.08
CA ARG A 463 13.93 36.46 -14.61
C ARG A 463 14.06 37.96 -14.36
N THR A 464 13.14 38.57 -13.59
CA THR A 464 13.16 40.02 -13.34
C THR A 464 14.32 40.44 -12.43
N GLN A 465 14.66 39.64 -11.42
CA GLN A 465 15.77 39.93 -10.49
C GLN A 465 17.12 39.37 -10.96
N SER A 466 17.11 38.23 -11.64
CA SER A 466 18.29 37.52 -12.15
C SER A 466 18.10 37.14 -13.62
N PRO A 467 18.98 37.56 -14.54
CA PRO A 467 18.89 37.17 -15.95
C PRO A 467 18.94 35.66 -16.19
N ASP A 468 19.65 34.94 -15.32
CA ASP A 468 19.78 33.47 -15.37
C ASP A 468 18.52 32.76 -14.81
N GLY A 469 17.65 33.50 -14.11
CA GLY A 469 16.39 33.04 -13.54
C GLY A 469 16.48 32.56 -12.09
N ASP A 470 15.38 32.71 -11.36
CA ASP A 470 15.14 32.09 -10.07
C ASP A 470 13.86 31.26 -10.13
N ILE A 471 13.90 30.05 -9.55
CA ILE A 471 12.72 29.20 -9.39
C ILE A 471 11.95 29.70 -8.17
N VAL A 472 10.73 30.17 -8.37
CA VAL A 472 9.86 30.68 -7.31
C VAL A 472 9.16 29.51 -6.63
N ILE A 473 9.23 29.45 -5.30
CA ILE A 473 8.62 28.38 -4.51
C ILE A 473 7.54 28.98 -3.63
N ALA A 474 6.34 28.47 -3.77
CA ALA A 474 5.15 29.04 -3.18
C ALA A 474 4.95 28.43 -1.77
N ALA A 475 5.25 29.19 -0.71
CA ALA A 475 5.16 28.69 0.66
C ALA A 475 4.88 29.79 1.70
N LEU A 476 4.23 29.42 2.80
CA LEU A 476 4.02 30.26 3.98
C LEU A 476 5.04 29.88 5.06
N GLN A 477 6.08 30.70 5.22
CA GLN A 477 7.10 30.51 6.26
C GLN A 477 6.82 31.37 7.50
N ALA A 478 6.78 30.74 8.67
CA ALA A 478 6.59 31.39 9.97
C ALA A 478 7.53 30.77 11.02
N GLY A 479 8.56 31.51 11.43
CA GLY A 479 9.58 31.02 12.36
C GLY A 479 10.30 29.79 11.80
N ASN A 480 10.24 28.68 12.55
CA ASN A 480 10.84 27.39 12.18
C ASN A 480 9.86 26.45 11.48
N ILE A 481 8.70 26.95 11.05
CA ILE A 481 7.71 26.17 10.31
C ILE A 481 7.54 26.75 8.92
N VAL A 482 7.41 25.88 7.92
CA VAL A 482 6.96 26.26 6.58
C VAL A 482 5.76 25.40 6.19
N LEU A 483 4.70 26.05 5.71
CA LEU A 483 3.56 25.40 5.07
C LEU A 483 3.73 25.53 3.57
N ILE A 484 3.63 24.42 2.85
CA ILE A 484 3.83 24.37 1.40
C ILE A 484 2.77 23.50 0.75
N VAL A 485 2.21 23.97 -0.35
CA VAL A 485 1.39 23.13 -1.23
C VAL A 485 2.34 22.22 -2.01
N GLN A 486 2.04 20.93 -2.08
CA GLN A 486 2.86 20.02 -2.86
C GLN A 486 2.95 20.49 -4.32
N PRO A 487 4.15 20.56 -4.92
CA PRO A 487 4.31 21.02 -6.29
C PRO A 487 3.50 20.18 -7.30
N PRO A 488 3.05 20.79 -8.41
CA PRO A 488 2.27 20.09 -9.42
C PRO A 488 3.06 18.99 -10.10
N ARG A 489 2.34 17.92 -10.47
CA ARG A 489 2.90 16.72 -11.10
C ARG A 489 3.41 16.97 -12.53
N GLY A 490 2.88 17.97 -13.24
CA GLY A 490 3.29 18.36 -14.59
C GLY A 490 2.28 18.04 -15.72
N PHE A 491 1.23 17.25 -15.46
CA PHE A 491 0.30 16.82 -16.52
C PHE A 491 -0.62 17.95 -17.01
N GLY A 492 -0.89 18.97 -16.18
CA GLY A 492 -1.67 20.14 -16.60
C GLY A 492 -0.89 21.05 -17.54
N GLU A 493 0.42 21.14 -17.33
CA GLU A 493 1.37 21.95 -18.09
C GLU A 493 1.76 21.28 -19.41
N ASN A 494 1.64 19.95 -19.51
CA ASN A 494 1.81 19.19 -20.74
C ASN A 494 0.67 18.18 -20.96
N PRO A 495 -0.49 18.61 -21.48
CA PRO A 495 -1.62 17.71 -21.74
C PRO A 495 -1.33 16.61 -22.78
N VAL A 496 -0.34 16.81 -23.66
CA VAL A 496 0.10 15.78 -24.62
C VAL A 496 0.70 14.57 -23.89
N ALA A 497 1.38 14.80 -22.76
CA ALA A 497 1.93 13.73 -21.92
C ALA A 497 0.85 12.79 -21.35
N ILE A 498 -0.40 13.28 -21.18
CA ILE A 498 -1.52 12.44 -20.73
C ILE A 498 -1.79 11.30 -21.74
N TYR A 499 -1.59 11.54 -23.04
CA TYR A 499 -1.82 10.54 -24.10
C TYR A 499 -0.66 9.58 -24.33
N HIS A 500 0.56 9.94 -23.92
CA HIS A 500 1.78 9.26 -24.38
C HIS A 500 2.76 8.89 -23.27
N ASP A 501 2.83 9.65 -22.18
CA ASP A 501 3.95 9.65 -21.24
C ASP A 501 3.47 9.47 -19.79
N PRO A 502 2.94 8.28 -19.41
CA PRO A 502 2.60 7.98 -18.02
C PRO A 502 3.81 8.06 -17.07
N ASP A 503 5.02 7.97 -17.62
CA ASP A 503 6.33 8.10 -16.96
C ASP A 503 6.88 9.54 -16.95
N LEU A 504 6.05 10.57 -17.20
CA LEU A 504 6.45 11.98 -17.12
C LEU A 504 7.30 12.24 -15.86
N PRO A 505 8.58 12.65 -15.94
CA PRO A 505 9.40 12.87 -14.75
C PRO A 505 8.95 14.11 -13.96
N PRO A 506 9.34 14.27 -12.68
CA PRO A 506 9.10 15.52 -11.95
C PRO A 506 9.76 16.71 -12.67
N SER A 507 9.12 17.88 -12.63
CA SER A 507 9.67 19.10 -13.23
C SER A 507 10.85 19.66 -12.41
N HIS A 508 11.60 20.59 -13.01
CA HIS A 508 12.62 21.34 -12.30
C HIS A 508 12.08 22.07 -11.07
N HIS A 509 10.89 22.67 -11.17
CA HIS A 509 10.22 23.31 -10.05
C HIS A 509 9.87 22.32 -8.92
N TYR A 510 9.35 21.13 -9.27
CA TYR A 510 9.05 20.08 -8.29
C TYR A 510 10.30 19.69 -7.48
N LEU A 511 11.39 19.42 -8.19
CA LEU A 511 12.67 19.04 -7.59
C LEU A 511 13.27 20.19 -6.76
N ALA A 512 13.19 21.42 -7.26
CA ALA A 512 13.67 22.62 -6.58
C ALA A 512 12.95 22.86 -5.25
N ALA A 513 11.63 22.67 -5.19
CA ALA A 513 10.85 22.88 -3.97
C ALA A 513 11.30 21.93 -2.84
N TYR A 514 11.44 20.63 -3.12
CA TYR A 514 11.93 19.68 -2.12
C TYR A 514 13.41 19.87 -1.79
N HIS A 515 14.24 20.24 -2.77
CA HIS A 515 15.63 20.62 -2.53
C HIS A 515 15.75 21.82 -1.59
N TRP A 516 14.91 22.84 -1.80
CA TRP A 516 14.84 24.03 -0.96
C TRP A 516 14.43 23.68 0.48
N ILE A 517 13.41 22.83 0.66
CA ILE A 517 13.01 22.30 1.97
C ILE A 517 14.22 21.66 2.66
N ALA A 518 14.98 20.84 1.94
CA ALA A 518 16.09 20.08 2.49
C ALA A 518 17.33 20.92 2.82
N LYS A 519 17.68 21.91 1.99
CA LYS A 519 18.99 22.59 2.04
C LYS A 519 18.94 24.06 2.42
N GLU A 520 17.97 24.83 1.93
CA GLU A 520 17.89 26.27 2.20
C GLU A 520 17.04 26.55 3.44
N PHE A 521 15.79 26.04 3.48
CA PHE A 521 15.01 26.04 4.73
C PHE A 521 15.68 25.15 5.77
N GLY A 522 16.23 24.01 5.33
CA GLY A 522 17.00 23.09 6.16
C GLY A 522 16.12 22.33 7.15
N ALA A 523 14.99 21.81 6.68
CA ALA A 523 14.06 21.03 7.50
C ALA A 523 14.77 19.86 8.21
N ASP A 524 14.37 19.65 9.45
CA ASP A 524 14.76 18.47 10.23
C ASP A 524 13.82 17.29 9.92
N ALA A 525 12.55 17.58 9.65
CA ALA A 525 11.54 16.61 9.20
C ALA A 525 10.48 17.27 8.30
N VAL A 526 9.81 16.43 7.51
CA VAL A 526 8.62 16.78 6.72
C VAL A 526 7.42 16.05 7.31
N VAL A 527 6.32 16.78 7.48
CA VAL A 527 5.00 16.21 7.79
C VAL A 527 4.11 16.43 6.56
N HIS A 528 3.59 15.36 5.98
CA HIS A 528 2.66 15.47 4.84
C HIS A 528 1.23 15.32 5.35
N LEU A 529 0.39 16.33 5.15
CA LEU A 529 -1.03 16.27 5.50
C LEU A 529 -1.89 15.97 4.28
N GLY A 530 -2.55 14.82 4.34
CA GLY A 530 -3.55 14.37 3.40
C GLY A 530 -3.17 13.08 2.68
N LYS A 531 -4.11 12.13 2.66
CA LYS A 531 -4.03 10.97 1.77
C LYS A 531 -4.52 11.39 0.38
N HIS A 532 -3.70 11.36 -0.65
CA HIS A 532 -2.25 11.16 -0.62
C HIS A 532 -1.56 12.22 -1.47
N GLY A 533 -0.28 12.44 -1.19
CA GLY A 533 0.59 13.24 -2.02
C GLY A 533 0.89 12.53 -3.33
N ASN A 534 1.69 13.17 -4.18
CA ASN A 534 2.14 12.62 -5.46
C ASN A 534 3.64 12.18 -5.44
N LEU A 535 4.35 12.29 -4.30
CA LEU A 535 5.80 12.10 -4.20
C LEU A 535 6.19 10.61 -4.28
N GLU A 536 5.48 9.80 -3.50
CA GLU A 536 5.59 8.36 -3.43
C GLU A 536 5.05 7.66 -4.68
N TRP A 537 4.47 8.42 -5.62
CA TRP A 537 3.94 7.95 -6.91
C TRP A 537 4.74 8.47 -8.11
N LEU A 538 5.85 9.16 -7.89
CA LEU A 538 6.73 9.60 -8.98
C LEU A 538 7.34 8.40 -9.72
N PRO A 539 7.70 8.55 -11.01
CA PRO A 539 8.33 7.49 -11.77
C PRO A 539 9.62 6.98 -11.14
N GLY A 540 9.83 5.67 -11.23
CA GLY A 540 11.00 4.96 -10.72
C GLY A 540 10.63 3.55 -10.28
N LYS A 541 11.58 2.82 -9.69
CA LYS A 541 11.40 1.43 -9.28
C LYS A 541 10.17 1.24 -8.38
N THR A 542 9.60 0.04 -8.43
CA THR A 542 8.44 -0.40 -7.63
C THR A 542 8.68 -0.15 -6.13
N LEU A 543 9.83 -0.58 -5.63
CA LEU A 543 10.40 -0.25 -4.32
C LEU A 543 11.92 -0.50 -4.34
N GLY A 544 12.60 -0.21 -3.23
CA GLY A 544 14.06 -0.33 -3.17
C GLY A 544 14.73 0.73 -4.06
N MET A 545 14.40 1.99 -3.78
CA MET A 545 14.68 3.14 -4.64
C MET A 545 16.16 3.30 -5.00
N SER A 546 16.43 3.63 -6.26
CA SER A 546 17.75 4.03 -6.75
C SER A 546 17.92 5.55 -6.72
N ALA A 547 19.16 6.03 -6.89
CA ALA A 547 19.46 7.45 -7.03
C ALA A 547 18.77 8.11 -8.23
N ALA A 548 18.36 7.32 -9.22
CA ALA A 548 17.67 7.79 -10.43
C ALA A 548 16.14 7.82 -10.27
N CYS A 549 15.60 7.33 -9.15
CA CYS A 549 14.16 7.40 -8.91
C CYS A 549 13.73 8.82 -8.51
N GLY A 550 12.64 9.32 -9.08
CA GLY A 550 12.16 10.69 -8.80
C GLY A 550 11.91 10.96 -7.31
N THR A 551 11.37 9.96 -6.60
CA THR A 551 11.11 10.05 -5.15
C THR A 551 12.40 10.19 -4.33
N ASP A 552 13.44 9.41 -4.64
CA ASP A 552 14.74 9.46 -3.94
C ASP A 552 15.45 10.79 -4.14
N ALA A 553 15.43 11.30 -5.38
CA ALA A 553 16.04 12.58 -5.72
C ALA A 553 15.33 13.76 -5.04
N ALA A 554 14.00 13.74 -4.98
CA ALA A 554 13.22 14.80 -4.34
C ALA A 554 13.37 14.77 -2.81
N LEU A 555 13.05 13.64 -2.15
CA LEU A 555 12.95 13.58 -0.69
C LEU A 555 14.32 13.47 0.00
N GLY A 556 15.26 12.77 -0.61
CA GLY A 556 16.60 12.56 -0.07
C GLY A 556 16.59 11.90 1.31
N ASP A 557 17.32 12.48 2.25
CA ASP A 557 17.46 11.96 3.63
C ASP A 557 16.44 12.54 4.61
N LEU A 558 15.44 13.30 4.14
CA LEU A 558 14.48 13.94 5.02
C LEU A 558 13.56 12.89 5.68
N PRO A 559 13.48 12.83 7.03
CA PRO A 559 12.45 12.07 7.71
C PRO A 559 11.07 12.53 7.27
N LEU A 560 10.26 11.61 6.76
CA LEU A 560 8.89 11.85 6.35
C LEU A 560 7.94 11.23 7.38
N ILE A 561 7.14 12.07 8.01
CA ILE A 561 6.09 11.67 8.94
C ILE A 561 4.76 11.91 8.25
N TYR A 562 3.87 10.92 8.28
CA TYR A 562 2.70 10.96 7.42
C TYR A 562 1.43 10.52 8.17
N PRO A 563 0.59 11.47 8.61
CA PRO A 563 -0.78 11.17 9.02
C PRO A 563 -1.57 10.51 7.89
N PHE A 564 -2.08 9.31 8.12
CA PHE A 564 -2.67 8.49 7.06
C PHE A 564 -3.95 7.78 7.51
N LEU A 565 -4.94 7.63 6.63
CA LEU A 565 -6.20 7.00 7.00
C LEU A 565 -6.04 5.48 7.27
N VAL A 566 -6.52 5.00 8.43
CA VAL A 566 -6.32 3.61 8.89
C VAL A 566 -6.90 2.54 7.94
N ASN A 567 -7.99 2.85 7.23
CA ASN A 567 -8.60 1.92 6.29
C ASN A 567 -8.03 2.03 4.87
N ASP A 568 -6.95 2.78 4.64
CA ASP A 568 -6.30 2.93 3.33
C ASP A 568 -4.88 2.34 3.30
N PRO A 569 -4.76 1.01 3.54
CA PRO A 569 -3.48 0.36 3.74
C PRO A 569 -2.58 0.40 2.51
N GLY A 570 -3.14 0.36 1.30
CA GLY A 570 -2.35 0.25 0.08
C GLY A 570 -1.51 1.51 -0.17
N GLU A 571 -2.17 2.65 -0.19
CA GLU A 571 -1.57 3.94 -0.45
C GLU A 571 -0.57 4.33 0.64
N GLY A 572 -0.90 4.08 1.92
CA GLY A 572 0.06 4.33 3.00
C GLY A 572 1.28 3.40 2.93
N THR A 573 1.08 2.14 2.53
CA THR A 573 2.19 1.22 2.27
C THR A 573 3.09 1.70 1.14
N GLN A 574 2.53 2.34 0.10
CA GLN A 574 3.35 2.92 -0.97
C GLN A 574 4.26 4.04 -0.44
N ALA A 575 3.73 4.92 0.42
CA ALA A 575 4.53 5.94 1.08
C ALA A 575 5.64 5.34 1.97
N LYS A 576 5.35 4.27 2.73
CA LYS A 576 6.35 3.55 3.54
C LYS A 576 7.50 3.01 2.69
N ARG A 577 7.19 2.42 1.53
CA ARG A 577 8.14 1.65 0.71
C ARG A 577 8.92 2.47 -0.30
N ARG A 578 8.34 3.57 -0.81
CA ARG A 578 8.97 4.43 -1.83
C ARG A 578 9.50 5.75 -1.29
N ALA A 579 9.02 6.19 -0.13
CA ALA A 579 9.36 7.48 0.47
C ALA A 579 9.79 7.39 1.96
N HIS A 580 10.16 6.20 2.43
CA HIS A 580 10.61 5.92 3.81
C HIS A 580 9.73 6.57 4.89
N ALA A 581 8.41 6.61 4.65
CA ALA A 581 7.47 7.28 5.53
C ALA A 581 7.30 6.54 6.86
N THR A 582 7.27 7.30 7.95
CA THR A 582 6.75 6.87 9.25
C THR A 582 5.30 7.29 9.31
N LEU A 583 4.38 6.35 9.12
CA LEU A 583 2.96 6.66 9.21
C LEU A 583 2.55 6.91 10.66
N VAL A 584 1.58 7.79 10.85
CA VAL A 584 0.80 7.90 12.07
C VAL A 584 -0.65 7.81 11.64
N ASP A 585 -1.22 6.62 11.73
CA ASP A 585 -2.56 6.42 11.21
C ASP A 585 -3.60 7.22 12.00
N HIS A 586 -4.69 7.58 11.33
CA HIS A 586 -5.79 8.31 11.93
C HIS A 586 -7.12 7.63 11.70
N LEU A 587 -8.08 7.96 12.55
CA LEU A 587 -9.42 7.39 12.53
C LEU A 587 -10.15 7.72 11.22
N ILE A 588 -11.09 6.85 10.88
CA ILE A 588 -12.09 7.08 9.84
C ILE A 588 -12.97 8.29 10.17
N PRO A 589 -13.63 8.94 9.19
CA PRO A 589 -14.62 9.96 9.48
C PRO A 589 -15.74 9.41 10.38
N PRO A 590 -16.43 10.27 11.13
CA PRO A 590 -17.62 9.86 11.87
C PRO A 590 -18.65 9.26 10.92
N MET A 591 -19.26 8.15 11.31
CA MET A 591 -20.22 7.41 10.48
C MET A 591 -21.59 7.42 11.14
N ALA A 592 -22.64 7.51 10.32
CA ALA A 592 -24.02 7.39 10.76
C ALA A 592 -24.89 6.72 9.69
N ARG A 593 -26.08 6.27 10.09
CA ARG A 593 -27.11 5.77 9.18
C ARG A 593 -27.61 6.90 8.27
N ALA A 594 -27.81 6.60 6.98
CA ALA A 594 -28.23 7.59 5.98
C ALA A 594 -29.62 8.19 6.25
N GLU A 595 -30.55 7.38 6.77
CA GLU A 595 -31.95 7.72 7.00
C GLU A 595 -32.73 8.10 5.72
N THR A 596 -34.05 8.31 5.86
CA THR A 596 -34.91 8.77 4.76
C THR A 596 -35.20 10.27 4.86
N TYR A 597 -35.43 10.92 3.72
CA TYR A 597 -35.81 12.34 3.64
C TYR A 597 -36.75 12.60 2.45
N GLY A 598 -37.39 13.77 2.44
CA GLY A 598 -38.19 14.25 1.30
C GLY A 598 -39.21 13.22 0.80
N ASP A 599 -39.21 12.97 -0.51
CA ASP A 599 -40.13 12.02 -1.15
C ASP A 599 -39.80 10.54 -0.82
N ILE A 600 -38.57 10.22 -0.41
CA ILE A 600 -38.19 8.86 0.03
C ILE A 600 -38.92 8.53 1.34
N ALA A 601 -38.95 9.47 2.30
CA ALA A 601 -39.71 9.31 3.54
C ALA A 601 -41.23 9.29 3.30
N ARG A 602 -41.71 10.01 2.29
CA ARG A 602 -43.13 9.93 1.88
C ARG A 602 -43.49 8.58 1.25
N LEU A 603 -42.58 8.01 0.46
CA LEU A 603 -42.76 6.67 -0.11
C LEU A 603 -42.86 5.64 1.01
N GLU A 604 -41.98 5.72 2.01
CA GLU A 604 -42.02 4.86 3.19
C GLU A 604 -43.41 4.85 3.86
N GLN A 605 -43.98 6.03 4.11
CA GLN A 605 -45.31 6.17 4.70
C GLN A 605 -46.42 5.54 3.83
N LEU A 606 -46.31 5.65 2.50
CA LEU A 606 -47.28 5.04 1.60
C LEU A 606 -47.16 3.50 1.55
N LEU A 607 -45.97 2.95 1.74
CA LEU A 607 -45.78 1.49 1.86
C LEU A 607 -46.41 0.96 3.15
N ASP A 608 -46.25 1.66 4.27
CA ASP A 608 -46.90 1.30 5.55
C ASP A 608 -48.44 1.39 5.45
N GLU A 609 -48.95 2.41 4.77
CA GLU A 609 -50.39 2.55 4.50
C GLU A 609 -50.89 1.44 3.57
N HIS A 610 -50.12 1.07 2.53
CA HIS A 610 -50.43 -0.05 1.66
C HIS A 610 -50.55 -1.36 2.44
N ALA A 611 -49.58 -1.69 3.30
CA ALA A 611 -49.62 -2.90 4.13
C ALA A 611 -50.86 -2.93 5.04
N THR A 612 -51.21 -1.79 5.64
CA THR A 612 -52.41 -1.64 6.46
C THR A 612 -53.70 -1.85 5.64
N ILE A 613 -53.78 -1.25 4.45
CA ILE A 613 -54.92 -1.40 3.54
C ILE A 613 -55.04 -2.83 3.03
N ALA A 614 -53.93 -3.49 2.70
CA ALA A 614 -53.90 -4.89 2.26
C ALA A 614 -54.52 -5.82 3.32
N ALA A 615 -54.26 -5.56 4.60
CA ALA A 615 -54.78 -6.35 5.71
C ALA A 615 -56.23 -6.01 6.09
N LEU A 616 -56.64 -4.74 6.00
CA LEU A 616 -57.90 -4.26 6.59
C LEU A 616 -58.99 -3.91 5.57
N ASP A 617 -58.65 -3.42 4.37
CA ASP A 617 -59.62 -2.98 3.35
C ASP A 617 -59.09 -3.17 1.91
N PRO A 618 -58.98 -4.42 1.41
CA PRO A 618 -58.36 -4.71 0.11
C PRO A 618 -59.01 -4.00 -1.08
N ASN A 619 -60.28 -3.57 -0.96
CA ASN A 619 -60.97 -2.84 -2.02
C ASN A 619 -60.34 -1.47 -2.31
N LYS A 620 -59.52 -0.94 -1.39
CA LYS A 620 -58.79 0.33 -1.56
C LYS A 620 -57.38 0.16 -2.14
N LEU A 621 -56.89 -1.06 -2.33
CA LEU A 621 -55.55 -1.31 -2.87
C LEU A 621 -55.27 -0.58 -4.19
N PRO A 622 -56.20 -0.55 -5.18
CA PRO A 622 -55.93 0.18 -6.43
C PRO A 622 -55.62 1.68 -6.22
N ALA A 623 -56.26 2.31 -5.23
CA ALA A 623 -56.08 3.74 -4.96
C ALA A 623 -54.71 4.04 -4.33
N ILE A 624 -54.25 3.23 -3.37
CA ILE A 624 -52.92 3.40 -2.77
C ILE A 624 -51.81 3.04 -3.76
N ARG A 625 -51.98 1.99 -4.57
CA ARG A 625 -51.04 1.64 -5.66
C ARG A 625 -50.88 2.78 -6.66
N GLN A 626 -51.98 3.46 -7.02
CA GLN A 626 -51.92 4.64 -7.89
C GLN A 626 -51.14 5.80 -7.24
N GLN A 627 -51.31 6.03 -5.94
CA GLN A 627 -50.57 7.06 -5.21
C GLN A 627 -49.07 6.75 -5.15
N ILE A 628 -48.70 5.51 -4.81
CA ILE A 628 -47.30 5.05 -4.79
C ILE A 628 -46.66 5.26 -6.16
N TRP A 629 -47.30 4.76 -7.23
CA TRP A 629 -46.77 4.92 -8.59
C TRP A 629 -46.62 6.37 -9.01
N THR A 630 -47.61 7.22 -8.67
CA THR A 630 -47.57 8.66 -8.97
C THR A 630 -46.39 9.34 -8.27
N LEU A 631 -46.14 9.00 -7.00
CA LEU A 631 -45.00 9.51 -6.26
C LEU A 631 -43.68 9.04 -6.87
N MET A 632 -43.54 7.74 -7.14
CA MET A 632 -42.31 7.17 -7.72
C MET A 632 -41.94 7.86 -9.04
N ARG A 633 -42.91 8.02 -9.95
CA ARG A 633 -42.71 8.71 -11.24
C ARG A 633 -42.40 10.19 -11.09
N ALA A 634 -42.99 10.87 -10.10
CA ALA A 634 -42.71 12.27 -9.83
C ALA A 634 -41.30 12.47 -9.25
N ALA A 635 -40.86 11.55 -8.37
CA ALA A 635 -39.56 11.60 -7.70
C ALA A 635 -38.42 10.88 -8.47
N LYS A 636 -38.72 10.38 -9.67
CA LYS A 636 -37.81 9.65 -10.56
C LYS A 636 -37.28 8.32 -10.00
N MET A 637 -37.99 7.73 -9.03
CA MET A 637 -37.62 6.45 -8.40
C MET A 637 -37.84 5.24 -9.32
N ASP A 638 -38.62 5.42 -10.37
CA ASP A 638 -38.73 4.49 -11.48
C ASP A 638 -37.38 4.25 -12.18
N HIS A 639 -36.51 5.28 -12.25
CA HIS A 639 -35.14 5.12 -12.76
C HIS A 639 -34.28 4.27 -11.82
N ASP A 640 -34.32 4.54 -10.51
CA ASP A 640 -33.58 3.79 -9.50
C ASP A 640 -33.89 2.29 -9.48
N LEU A 641 -35.17 1.95 -9.72
CA LEU A 641 -35.69 0.59 -9.66
C LEU A 641 -35.76 -0.10 -11.04
N GLY A 642 -35.29 0.57 -12.11
CA GLY A 642 -35.31 0.03 -13.48
C GLY A 642 -36.73 -0.25 -14.02
N LEU A 643 -37.71 0.58 -13.66
CA LEU A 643 -39.12 0.41 -14.03
C LEU A 643 -39.50 1.29 -15.22
N ASP A 644 -39.43 0.73 -16.44
CA ASP A 644 -39.81 1.44 -17.67
C ASP A 644 -41.31 1.77 -17.74
N GLU A 645 -42.15 0.85 -17.26
CA GLU A 645 -43.61 0.95 -17.29
C GLU A 645 -44.22 0.56 -15.94
N ARG A 646 -45.48 0.94 -15.73
CA ARG A 646 -46.23 0.56 -14.53
C ARG A 646 -46.53 -0.95 -14.58
N PRO A 647 -46.19 -1.75 -13.56
CA PRO A 647 -46.59 -3.14 -13.49
C PRO A 647 -48.13 -3.32 -13.54
N GLU A 648 -48.57 -4.50 -13.97
CA GLU A 648 -49.98 -4.88 -13.90
C GLU A 648 -50.44 -4.96 -12.43
N ASP A 649 -51.75 -4.78 -12.18
CA ASP A 649 -52.26 -4.67 -10.81
C ASP A 649 -52.06 -5.95 -9.97
N ASP A 650 -51.88 -7.12 -10.61
CA ASP A 650 -51.60 -8.40 -9.96
C ASP A 650 -50.11 -8.64 -9.66
N SER A 651 -49.21 -7.96 -10.37
CA SER A 651 -47.75 -7.98 -10.17
C SER A 651 -47.23 -6.74 -9.42
N PHE A 652 -48.08 -5.76 -9.16
CA PHE A 652 -47.71 -4.52 -8.47
C PHE A 652 -47.20 -4.78 -7.05
N ASP A 653 -47.82 -5.70 -6.31
CA ASP A 653 -47.40 -5.98 -4.93
C ASP A 653 -46.03 -6.69 -4.88
N ASP A 654 -45.69 -7.52 -5.88
CA ASP A 654 -44.35 -8.12 -6.01
C ASP A 654 -43.29 -7.04 -6.29
N MET A 655 -43.62 -6.03 -7.11
CA MET A 655 -42.75 -4.87 -7.33
C MET A 655 -42.54 -4.07 -6.03
N LEU A 656 -43.56 -3.95 -5.18
CA LEU A 656 -43.41 -3.27 -3.89
C LEU A 656 -42.45 -3.98 -2.94
N LEU A 657 -42.29 -5.31 -3.03
CA LEU A 657 -41.26 -6.03 -2.27
C LEU A 657 -39.85 -5.60 -2.70
N HIS A 658 -39.63 -5.39 -4.00
CA HIS A 658 -38.38 -4.85 -4.52
C HIS A 658 -38.13 -3.41 -4.04
N VAL A 659 -39.18 -2.57 -4.05
CA VAL A 659 -39.12 -1.19 -3.52
C VAL A 659 -38.80 -1.18 -2.03
N ASP A 660 -39.40 -2.07 -1.25
CA ASP A 660 -39.19 -2.17 0.20
C ASP A 660 -37.73 -2.53 0.52
N GLY A 661 -37.16 -3.50 -0.20
CA GLY A 661 -35.74 -3.87 -0.08
C GLY A 661 -34.80 -2.73 -0.48
N TRP A 662 -35.05 -2.06 -1.61
CA TRP A 662 -34.26 -0.90 -2.04
C TRP A 662 -34.31 0.24 -1.01
N LEU A 663 -35.51 0.59 -0.53
CA LEU A 663 -35.73 1.64 0.46
C LEU A 663 -35.00 1.32 1.77
N CYS A 664 -35.11 0.07 2.24
CA CYS A 664 -34.41 -0.41 3.42
C CYS A 664 -32.90 -0.22 3.29
N GLU A 665 -32.32 -0.59 2.14
CA GLU A 665 -30.87 -0.51 1.93
C GLU A 665 -30.36 0.93 1.85
N ILE A 666 -31.03 1.83 1.13
CA ILE A 666 -30.59 3.24 1.05
C ILE A 666 -30.80 4.01 2.36
N LYS A 667 -31.78 3.60 3.17
CA LYS A 667 -32.02 4.15 4.50
C LYS A 667 -30.96 3.67 5.47
N ASP A 668 -30.65 2.37 5.44
CA ASP A 668 -29.83 1.71 6.45
C ASP A 668 -28.31 1.82 6.20
N VAL A 669 -27.88 2.12 4.98
CA VAL A 669 -26.45 2.22 4.66
C VAL A 669 -25.74 3.26 5.54
N GLN A 670 -24.51 2.93 5.95
CA GLN A 670 -23.65 3.83 6.70
C GLN A 670 -22.99 4.81 5.73
N ILE A 671 -23.10 6.10 6.04
CA ILE A 671 -22.44 7.20 5.33
C ILE A 671 -21.63 8.02 6.32
N ARG A 672 -20.67 8.80 5.83
CA ARG A 672 -19.95 9.76 6.69
C ARG A 672 -20.88 10.89 7.15
N ASP A 673 -20.88 11.18 8.45
CA ASP A 673 -21.58 12.31 9.07
C ASP A 673 -20.58 13.40 9.52
N GLY A 674 -19.59 13.65 8.66
CA GLY A 674 -18.55 14.66 8.89
C GLY A 674 -17.19 14.20 8.37
N LEU A 675 -16.15 14.89 8.80
CA LEU A 675 -14.75 14.57 8.54
C LEU A 675 -14.00 14.40 9.86
N HIS A 676 -12.97 13.56 9.85
CA HIS A 676 -12.10 13.39 11.03
C HIS A 676 -11.20 14.61 11.21
N VAL A 677 -10.90 14.98 12.46
CA VAL A 677 -9.89 15.99 12.82
C VAL A 677 -8.82 15.29 13.64
N LEU A 678 -7.54 15.40 13.24
CA LEU A 678 -6.44 14.70 13.91
C LEU A 678 -6.44 14.94 15.43
N GLY A 679 -6.37 13.85 16.21
CA GLY A 679 -6.36 13.92 17.67
C GLY A 679 -7.73 14.19 18.32
N GLU A 680 -8.79 14.40 17.54
CA GLU A 680 -10.14 14.56 18.08
C GLU A 680 -10.88 13.23 18.08
N LYS A 681 -11.03 12.63 19.26
CA LYS A 681 -11.85 11.42 19.38
C LYS A 681 -13.36 11.75 19.27
N PRO A 682 -14.17 10.85 18.68
CA PRO A 682 -15.62 10.93 18.73
C PRO A 682 -16.15 11.05 20.16
N THR A 683 -17.19 11.87 20.37
CA THR A 683 -17.90 12.00 21.66
C THR A 683 -19.40 12.17 21.46
N GLY A 684 -20.20 11.88 22.49
CA GLY A 684 -21.65 12.09 22.46
C GLY A 684 -22.34 11.23 21.40
N ASP A 685 -23.25 11.83 20.63
CA ASP A 685 -24.00 11.12 19.58
C ASP A 685 -23.08 10.59 18.47
N VAL A 686 -21.97 11.28 18.17
CA VAL A 686 -21.00 10.84 17.15
C VAL A 686 -20.24 9.58 17.58
N GLU A 687 -19.90 9.48 18.87
CA GLU A 687 -19.33 8.24 19.43
C GLU A 687 -20.35 7.10 19.43
N LEU A 688 -21.60 7.40 19.78
CA LEU A 688 -22.70 6.43 19.78
C LEU A 688 -22.93 5.85 18.37
N ASP A 689 -23.04 6.72 17.36
CA ASP A 689 -23.30 6.33 15.96
C ASP A 689 -22.14 5.50 15.40
N LEU A 690 -20.89 5.90 15.69
CA LEU A 690 -19.71 5.15 15.25
C LEU A 690 -19.61 3.77 15.94
N VAL A 691 -19.88 3.69 17.25
CA VAL A 691 -19.90 2.39 17.96
C VAL A 691 -21.01 1.49 17.41
N LEU A 692 -22.20 2.03 17.10
CA LEU A 692 -23.28 1.28 16.46
C LEU A 692 -22.85 0.75 15.09
N ALA A 693 -22.20 1.58 14.27
CA ALA A 693 -21.71 1.18 12.95
C ALA A 693 -20.68 0.03 13.04
N ILE A 694 -19.74 0.10 13.99
CA ILE A 694 -18.74 -0.95 14.24
C ILE A 694 -19.42 -2.25 14.69
N LEU A 695 -20.33 -2.16 15.67
CA LEU A 695 -21.00 -3.34 16.25
C LEU A 695 -22.03 -3.99 15.32
N ARG A 696 -22.38 -3.34 14.20
CA ARG A 696 -23.29 -3.92 13.20
C ARG A 696 -22.68 -5.13 12.51
N ALA A 697 -21.39 -5.10 12.21
CA ALA A 697 -20.70 -6.19 11.54
C ALA A 697 -20.44 -7.38 12.49
N ARG A 698 -20.37 -8.58 11.92
CA ARG A 698 -19.79 -9.74 12.61
C ARG A 698 -18.30 -9.50 12.83
N GLN A 699 -17.84 -9.62 14.06
CA GLN A 699 -16.45 -9.36 14.43
C GLN A 699 -15.60 -10.61 14.24
N LEU A 700 -14.46 -10.44 13.57
CA LEU A 700 -13.34 -11.37 13.60
C LEU A 700 -12.29 -10.79 14.55
N PHE A 701 -12.08 -11.43 15.70
CA PHE A 701 -11.17 -10.92 16.72
C PHE A 701 -10.26 -12.02 17.26
N GLY A 702 -8.97 -11.73 17.40
CA GLY A 702 -7.99 -12.70 17.91
C GLY A 702 -7.81 -13.92 17.01
N GLY A 703 -8.19 -13.85 15.72
CA GLY A 703 -8.07 -14.93 14.73
C GLY A 703 -9.11 -16.05 14.82
N ASP A 704 -9.71 -16.27 16.00
CA ASP A 704 -10.58 -17.42 16.26
C ASP A 704 -11.92 -17.04 16.92
N GLN A 705 -12.01 -15.85 17.55
CA GLN A 705 -13.25 -15.40 18.19
C GLN A 705 -14.17 -14.75 17.16
N THR A 706 -15.40 -15.25 17.09
CA THR A 706 -16.45 -14.61 16.30
C THR A 706 -17.53 -14.08 17.21
N VAL A 707 -17.67 -12.75 17.25
CA VAL A 707 -18.77 -12.07 17.95
C VAL A 707 -19.79 -11.69 16.88
N PRO A 708 -21.07 -12.10 16.99
CA PRO A 708 -22.08 -11.71 16.02
C PRO A 708 -22.31 -10.19 16.04
N GLY A 709 -22.88 -9.64 14.97
CA GLY A 709 -23.33 -8.26 14.95
C GLY A 709 -24.44 -8.01 15.97
N LEU A 710 -24.54 -6.79 16.49
CA LEU A 710 -25.52 -6.42 17.50
C LEU A 710 -26.95 -6.67 17.03
N ARG A 711 -27.27 -6.33 15.78
CA ARG A 711 -28.61 -6.58 15.22
C ARG A 711 -28.86 -8.05 14.89
N GLN A 712 -27.82 -8.84 14.61
CA GLN A 712 -27.95 -10.30 14.50
C GLN A 712 -28.37 -10.92 15.84
N ALA A 713 -27.77 -10.46 16.95
CA ALA A 713 -28.18 -10.88 18.28
C ALA A 713 -29.60 -10.41 18.67
N LEU A 714 -30.11 -9.34 18.04
CA LEU A 714 -31.48 -8.86 18.20
C LEU A 714 -32.49 -9.53 17.25
N GLY A 715 -32.04 -10.47 16.41
CA GLY A 715 -32.92 -11.34 15.61
C GLY A 715 -32.89 -11.12 14.10
N LEU A 716 -32.06 -10.22 13.57
CA LEU A 716 -31.87 -10.08 12.12
C LEU A 716 -30.94 -11.17 11.57
N ALA A 717 -31.12 -11.55 10.31
CA ALA A 717 -30.19 -12.42 9.60
C ALA A 717 -28.94 -11.66 9.14
N GLU A 718 -29.13 -10.42 8.71
CA GLU A 718 -28.10 -9.56 8.11
C GLU A 718 -27.46 -10.21 6.86
N ASP A 719 -28.27 -10.90 6.05
CA ASP A 719 -27.86 -11.55 4.80
C ASP A 719 -28.45 -10.84 3.55
N GLY A 720 -29.22 -9.78 3.76
CA GLY A 720 -29.92 -9.02 2.71
C GLY A 720 -31.39 -9.39 2.52
N ASN A 721 -31.93 -10.35 3.27
CA ASN A 721 -33.32 -10.80 3.17
C ASN A 721 -34.24 -10.33 4.31
N ASP A 722 -33.73 -9.52 5.24
CA ASP A 722 -34.51 -8.99 6.35
C ASP A 722 -35.56 -7.98 5.89
N GLU A 723 -36.77 -8.05 6.47
CA GLU A 723 -37.86 -7.13 6.19
C GLU A 723 -37.57 -5.72 6.73
N ARG A 724 -37.90 -4.66 5.97
CA ARG A 724 -37.61 -3.26 6.35
C ARG A 724 -38.07 -2.90 7.77
N THR A 725 -39.29 -3.28 8.13
CA THR A 725 -39.89 -2.94 9.44
C THR A 725 -39.13 -3.61 10.61
N ALA A 726 -38.63 -4.83 10.40
CA ALA A 726 -37.81 -5.54 11.36
C ALA A 726 -36.42 -4.90 11.50
N VAL A 727 -35.82 -4.47 10.38
CA VAL A 727 -34.53 -3.76 10.37
C VAL A 727 -34.60 -2.48 11.20
N ASP A 728 -35.63 -1.66 11.00
CA ASP A 728 -35.81 -0.42 11.76
C ASP A 728 -36.04 -0.66 13.26
N ALA A 729 -36.85 -1.68 13.60
CA ALA A 729 -37.09 -2.05 14.99
C ALA A 729 -35.80 -2.52 15.70
N ALA A 730 -35.00 -3.34 15.02
CA ALA A 730 -33.72 -3.84 15.54
C ALA A 730 -32.68 -2.73 15.66
N GLU A 731 -32.61 -1.79 14.70
CA GLU A 731 -31.73 -0.61 14.76
C GLU A 731 -32.09 0.30 15.94
N ALA A 732 -33.39 0.58 16.15
CA ALA A 732 -33.84 1.39 17.28
C ALA A 732 -33.49 0.72 18.63
N ALA A 733 -33.71 -0.58 18.76
CA ALA A 733 -33.35 -1.34 19.96
C ALA A 733 -31.83 -1.37 20.17
N ALA A 734 -31.03 -1.58 19.12
CA ALA A 734 -29.58 -1.52 19.17
C ALA A 734 -29.10 -0.15 19.67
N ARG A 735 -29.65 0.94 19.11
CA ARG A 735 -29.35 2.30 19.54
C ARG A 735 -29.67 2.53 21.01
N GLU A 736 -30.84 2.09 21.48
CA GLU A 736 -31.23 2.22 22.89
C GLU A 736 -30.25 1.51 23.83
N LEU A 737 -29.82 0.30 23.47
CA LEU A 737 -28.89 -0.50 24.25
C LEU A 737 -27.49 0.14 24.33
N VAL A 738 -26.94 0.58 23.20
CA VAL A 738 -25.61 1.22 23.17
C VAL A 738 -25.66 2.58 23.86
N ALA A 739 -26.74 3.36 23.69
CA ALA A 739 -26.93 4.63 24.41
C ALA A 739 -27.08 4.42 25.93
N ALA A 740 -27.74 3.34 26.36
CA ALA A 740 -27.80 2.96 27.77
C ALA A 740 -26.41 2.64 28.32
N LEU A 741 -25.59 1.90 27.56
CA LEU A 741 -24.21 1.59 27.95
C LEU A 741 -23.34 2.86 28.01
N GLN A 742 -23.43 3.74 27.00
CA GLN A 742 -22.70 5.01 27.00
C GLN A 742 -23.04 5.88 28.23
N LYS A 743 -24.32 5.93 28.66
CA LYS A 743 -24.75 6.66 29.86
C LYS A 743 -24.12 6.16 31.16
N THR A 744 -23.66 4.92 31.20
CA THR A 744 -22.91 4.36 32.35
C THR A 744 -21.43 4.77 32.33
N GLY A 745 -20.99 5.48 31.29
CA GLY A 745 -19.57 5.72 31.03
C GLY A 745 -18.87 4.50 30.43
N TRP A 746 -19.60 3.69 29.65
CA TRP A 746 -19.11 2.45 29.05
C TRP A 746 -18.64 1.41 30.09
N ASP A 747 -19.34 1.29 31.22
CA ASP A 747 -19.00 0.35 32.28
C ASP A 747 -19.43 -1.08 31.91
N ALA A 748 -18.45 -1.95 31.63
CA ALA A 748 -18.68 -3.36 31.32
C ALA A 748 -19.42 -4.13 32.42
N THR A 749 -19.34 -3.69 33.69
CA THR A 749 -20.05 -4.30 34.82
C THR A 749 -21.52 -3.91 34.90
N ALA A 750 -21.91 -2.81 34.25
CA ALA A 750 -23.30 -2.36 34.19
C ALA A 750 -24.12 -3.10 33.11
N VAL A 751 -23.48 -3.88 32.23
CA VAL A 751 -24.14 -4.54 31.09
C VAL A 751 -25.28 -5.47 31.51
N ASP A 752 -25.10 -6.24 32.60
CA ASP A 752 -26.15 -7.15 33.09
C ASP A 752 -27.36 -6.40 33.70
N THR A 753 -27.26 -5.08 33.88
CA THR A 753 -28.40 -4.21 34.26
C THR A 753 -29.13 -3.61 33.06
N ILE A 754 -28.53 -3.67 31.87
CA ILE A 754 -29.06 -3.10 30.62
C ILE A 754 -29.87 -4.15 29.86
N THR A 755 -29.38 -5.40 29.82
CA THR A 755 -30.05 -6.50 29.12
C THR A 755 -29.87 -7.82 29.85
N GLU A 756 -30.91 -8.66 29.83
CA GLU A 756 -30.86 -10.04 30.31
C GLU A 756 -30.46 -11.04 29.21
N ASP A 757 -30.39 -10.60 27.94
CA ASP A 757 -30.01 -11.45 26.82
C ASP A 757 -28.48 -11.71 26.83
N PRO A 758 -28.02 -12.96 26.97
CA PRO A 758 -26.60 -13.27 27.07
C PRO A 758 -25.78 -12.90 25.83
N ALA A 759 -26.36 -13.00 24.63
CA ALA A 759 -25.68 -12.69 23.38
C ALA A 759 -25.50 -11.18 23.24
N VAL A 760 -26.56 -10.40 23.48
CA VAL A 760 -26.51 -8.94 23.48
C VAL A 760 -25.55 -8.45 24.59
N ALA A 761 -25.62 -9.03 25.78
CA ALA A 761 -24.72 -8.69 26.88
C ALA A 761 -23.24 -8.97 26.56
N HIS A 762 -22.94 -10.03 25.80
CA HIS A 762 -21.58 -10.31 25.35
C HIS A 762 -21.07 -9.22 24.40
N ILE A 763 -21.89 -8.77 23.45
CA ILE A 763 -21.53 -7.71 22.48
C ILE A 763 -21.35 -6.36 23.18
N LEU A 764 -22.25 -6.00 24.10
CA LEU A 764 -22.13 -4.77 24.88
C LEU A 764 -20.88 -4.77 25.77
N ARG A 765 -20.51 -5.93 26.34
CA ARG A 765 -19.23 -6.09 27.05
C ARG A 765 -18.05 -5.89 26.10
N PHE A 766 -18.06 -6.51 24.93
CA PHE A 766 -17.01 -6.33 23.92
C PHE A 766 -16.86 -4.86 23.50
N ALA A 767 -17.97 -4.14 23.34
CA ALA A 767 -17.96 -2.69 23.08
C ALA A 767 -17.23 -1.91 24.19
N ALA A 768 -17.57 -2.19 25.45
CA ALA A 768 -16.98 -1.54 26.62
C ALA A 768 -15.51 -1.92 26.87
N THR A 769 -15.09 -3.14 26.53
CA THR A 769 -13.73 -3.63 26.84
C THR A 769 -12.74 -3.47 25.70
N GLU A 770 -13.19 -3.50 24.44
CA GLU A 770 -12.32 -3.43 23.26
C GLU A 770 -12.58 -2.19 22.42
N VAL A 771 -13.81 -2.01 21.92
CA VAL A 771 -14.10 -0.95 20.93
C VAL A 771 -13.85 0.44 21.50
N VAL A 772 -14.49 0.78 22.63
CA VAL A 772 -14.42 2.12 23.21
C VAL A 772 -13.03 2.46 23.73
N PRO A 773 -12.32 1.58 24.47
CA PRO A 773 -10.94 1.87 24.89
C PRO A 773 -9.98 2.07 23.71
N ARG A 774 -10.15 1.32 22.62
CA ARG A 774 -9.33 1.49 21.41
C ARG A 774 -9.68 2.77 20.65
N LEU A 775 -10.96 3.13 20.54
CA LEU A 775 -11.39 4.43 19.99
C LEU A 775 -10.85 5.60 20.81
N ALA A 776 -10.73 5.46 22.14
CA ALA A 776 -10.14 6.50 22.97
C ALA A 776 -8.67 6.80 22.62
N GLY A 777 -7.95 5.85 22.00
CA GLY A 777 -6.58 6.01 21.51
C GLY A 777 -6.44 7.06 20.40
N THR A 778 -7.50 7.37 19.67
CA THR A 778 -7.54 8.45 18.65
C THR A 778 -7.11 9.81 19.21
N ALA A 779 -7.33 10.07 20.50
CA ALA A 779 -6.86 11.30 21.14
C ALA A 779 -5.32 11.45 21.15
N GLY A 780 -4.58 10.35 20.94
CA GLY A 780 -3.12 10.32 20.92
C GLY A 780 -2.49 10.51 19.53
N GLU A 781 -3.27 10.68 18.46
CA GLU A 781 -2.73 10.78 17.08
C GLU A 781 -1.70 11.91 16.94
N ILE A 782 -2.02 13.12 17.41
CA ILE A 782 -1.09 14.26 17.37
C ILE A 782 0.12 14.02 18.27
N ASP A 783 -0.05 13.40 19.44
CA ASP A 783 1.06 13.06 20.32
C ASP A 783 2.04 12.11 19.63
N GLN A 784 1.55 11.18 18.81
CA GLN A 784 2.39 10.26 18.03
C GLN A 784 3.14 10.97 16.89
N ILE A 785 2.54 11.99 16.25
CA ILE A 785 3.26 12.87 15.32
C ILE A 785 4.39 13.62 16.05
N LEU A 786 4.12 14.16 17.24
CA LEU A 786 5.14 14.84 18.05
C LEU A 786 6.23 13.87 18.50
N ARG A 787 5.89 12.61 18.84
CA ARG A 787 6.86 11.55 19.14
C ARG A 787 7.72 11.25 17.91
N ALA A 788 7.14 11.14 16.72
CA ALA A 788 7.90 10.89 15.50
C ALA A 788 8.86 12.05 15.19
N LEU A 789 8.41 13.30 15.37
CA LEU A 789 9.25 14.50 15.27
C LEU A 789 10.35 14.57 16.34
N ASP A 790 10.23 13.81 17.43
CA ASP A 790 11.24 13.67 18.48
C ASP A 790 12.17 12.46 18.27
N GLY A 791 12.08 11.79 17.11
CA GLY A 791 12.90 10.61 16.79
C GLY A 791 12.59 9.41 17.68
N ARG A 792 11.32 9.24 18.09
CA ARG A 792 10.84 8.10 18.89
C ARG A 792 10.46 6.92 18.02
N PHE A 793 10.39 5.73 18.63
CA PHE A 793 9.75 4.59 17.99
C PHE A 793 8.24 4.78 17.94
N ILE A 794 7.64 4.63 16.76
CA ILE A 794 6.18 4.64 16.59
C ILE A 794 5.72 3.19 16.46
N GLU A 795 4.86 2.78 17.38
CA GLU A 795 4.31 1.41 17.41
C GLU A 795 3.55 1.13 16.13
N SER A 796 3.68 -0.09 15.62
CA SER A 796 2.96 -0.58 14.46
C SER A 796 1.63 -1.23 14.87
N GLY A 797 0.75 -1.43 13.89
CA GLY A 797 -0.53 -2.09 14.09
C GLY A 797 -1.15 -2.55 12.77
N PRO A 798 -2.18 -3.40 12.81
CA PRO A 798 -2.94 -3.74 11.61
C PRO A 798 -3.64 -2.53 11.01
N SER A 799 -3.93 -2.59 9.71
CA SER A 799 -4.72 -1.61 8.97
C SER A 799 -5.93 -2.26 8.29
N GLY A 800 -6.97 -1.48 8.00
CA GLY A 800 -8.23 -1.96 7.46
C GLY A 800 -9.43 -1.18 7.98
N SER A 801 -10.63 -1.58 7.55
CA SER A 801 -11.88 -0.92 7.98
C SER A 801 -12.33 -1.46 9.35
N PRO A 802 -12.48 -0.62 10.39
CA PRO A 802 -13.08 -1.04 11.65
C PRO A 802 -14.57 -1.38 11.50
N LEU A 803 -15.23 -0.95 10.40
CA LEU A 803 -16.63 -1.25 10.10
C LEU A 803 -16.83 -2.64 9.48
N ARG A 804 -15.75 -3.32 9.08
CA ARG A 804 -15.78 -4.67 8.49
C ARG A 804 -15.54 -5.78 9.52
N GLY A 805 -15.78 -5.48 10.80
CA GLY A 805 -15.59 -6.43 11.90
C GLY A 805 -14.13 -6.63 12.31
N LEU A 806 -13.25 -5.64 12.04
CA LEU A 806 -11.80 -5.72 12.24
C LEU A 806 -11.33 -4.74 13.33
N VAL A 807 -11.83 -4.88 14.56
CA VAL A 807 -11.60 -3.91 15.65
C VAL A 807 -10.13 -3.73 16.05
N ASN A 808 -9.26 -4.71 15.80
CA ASN A 808 -7.83 -4.62 16.15
C ASN A 808 -7.03 -3.62 15.27
N VAL A 809 -7.63 -3.06 14.22
CA VAL A 809 -7.08 -1.88 13.51
C VAL A 809 -7.15 -0.61 14.38
N LEU A 810 -7.87 -0.65 15.50
CA LEU A 810 -7.85 0.36 16.55
C LEU A 810 -6.95 -0.10 17.72
N PRO A 811 -6.28 0.82 18.46
CA PRO A 811 -6.35 2.28 18.34
C PRO A 811 -5.64 2.83 17.10
N THR A 812 -5.92 4.06 16.74
CA THR A 812 -5.13 4.83 15.75
C THR A 812 -3.96 5.55 16.41
N GLY A 813 -3.13 6.25 15.64
CA GLY A 813 -1.84 6.81 16.05
C GLY A 813 -0.66 5.87 15.85
N ARG A 814 -0.77 4.86 14.98
CA ARG A 814 0.22 3.80 14.76
C ARG A 814 0.85 3.86 13.37
N ASN A 815 2.06 3.33 13.24
CA ASN A 815 2.75 3.15 11.96
C ASN A 815 2.33 1.81 11.34
N PHE A 816 1.10 1.73 10.80
CA PHE A 816 0.49 0.45 10.44
C PHE A 816 1.32 -0.42 9.48
N TYR A 817 1.05 -1.73 9.52
CA TYR A 817 1.40 -2.71 8.51
C TYR A 817 0.13 -3.23 7.83
N SER A 818 0.30 -4.02 6.76
CA SER A 818 -0.80 -4.59 5.98
C SER A 818 -0.94 -6.10 6.19
N VAL A 819 -0.49 -6.93 5.24
CA VAL A 819 -0.69 -8.38 5.21
C VAL A 819 0.58 -9.13 4.81
N ASP A 820 0.67 -10.43 5.12
CA ASP A 820 1.65 -11.30 4.44
C ASP A 820 1.21 -11.49 2.97
N PRO A 821 1.95 -10.94 1.98
CA PRO A 821 1.53 -11.01 0.58
C PRO A 821 1.55 -12.43 0.00
N LYS A 822 2.11 -13.41 0.71
CA LYS A 822 2.09 -14.83 0.33
C LYS A 822 0.90 -15.59 0.92
N ALA A 823 0.09 -14.95 1.76
CA ALA A 823 -1.06 -15.55 2.43
C ALA A 823 -2.41 -15.03 1.91
N VAL A 824 -2.40 -14.40 0.73
CA VAL A 824 -3.60 -13.94 0.04
C VAL A 824 -3.85 -14.78 -1.25
N PRO A 825 -5.10 -15.18 -1.55
CA PRO A 825 -6.29 -14.99 -0.73
C PRO A 825 -6.28 -15.86 0.53
N SER A 826 -6.84 -15.35 1.63
CA SER A 826 -7.12 -16.17 2.82
C SER A 826 -8.28 -17.14 2.56
N ARG A 827 -8.53 -18.09 3.48
CA ARG A 827 -9.70 -18.98 3.36
C ARG A 827 -11.04 -18.24 3.45
N LEU A 828 -11.14 -17.20 4.30
CA LEU A 828 -12.33 -16.35 4.41
C LEU A 828 -12.53 -15.49 3.15
N ALA A 829 -11.44 -14.97 2.58
CA ALA A 829 -11.48 -14.25 1.32
C ALA A 829 -11.88 -15.17 0.16
N TRP A 830 -11.47 -16.44 0.19
CA TRP A 830 -11.91 -17.44 -0.79
C TRP A 830 -13.43 -17.64 -0.75
N GLU A 831 -14.03 -17.81 0.43
CA GLU A 831 -15.49 -17.93 0.58
C GLU A 831 -16.23 -16.70 0.04
N THR A 832 -15.73 -15.51 0.37
CA THR A 832 -16.31 -14.24 -0.09
C THR A 832 -16.17 -14.07 -1.61
N GLY A 833 -14.99 -14.34 -2.17
CA GLY A 833 -14.75 -14.27 -3.62
C GLY A 833 -15.58 -15.26 -4.44
N VAL A 834 -15.85 -16.47 -3.90
CA VAL A 834 -16.79 -17.42 -4.51
C VAL A 834 -18.20 -16.84 -4.51
N ALA A 835 -18.67 -16.29 -3.39
CA ALA A 835 -19.99 -15.66 -3.31
C ALA A 835 -20.13 -14.48 -4.30
N MET A 836 -19.07 -13.69 -4.47
CA MET A 836 -19.02 -12.58 -5.43
C MET A 836 -19.12 -13.08 -6.87
N ALA A 837 -18.33 -14.09 -7.23
CA ALA A 837 -18.37 -14.70 -8.55
C ALA A 837 -19.76 -15.27 -8.86
N ASP A 838 -20.36 -16.01 -7.92
CA ASP A 838 -21.68 -16.62 -8.11
C ASP A 838 -22.78 -15.55 -8.19
N SER A 839 -22.73 -14.51 -7.36
CA SER A 839 -23.67 -13.37 -7.41
C SER A 839 -23.59 -12.64 -8.76
N LEU A 840 -22.38 -12.37 -9.26
CA LEU A 840 -22.17 -11.72 -10.56
C LEU A 840 -22.73 -12.55 -11.70
N LEU A 841 -22.45 -13.86 -11.70
CA LEU A 841 -22.89 -14.77 -12.76
C LEU A 841 -24.39 -15.01 -12.72
N ALA A 842 -24.99 -15.08 -11.53
CA ALA A 842 -26.43 -15.17 -11.35
C ALA A 842 -27.11 -13.92 -11.93
N ARG A 843 -26.67 -12.73 -11.52
CA ARG A 843 -27.20 -11.46 -12.03
C ARG A 843 -27.14 -11.37 -13.56
N TYR A 844 -25.99 -11.68 -14.15
CA TYR A 844 -25.84 -11.67 -15.61
C TYR A 844 -26.75 -12.68 -16.31
N ARG A 845 -26.91 -13.88 -15.72
CA ARG A 845 -27.75 -14.91 -16.31
C ARG A 845 -29.23 -14.57 -16.23
N ASP A 846 -29.66 -13.88 -15.18
CA ASP A 846 -31.03 -13.40 -15.05
C ASP A 846 -31.32 -12.29 -16.09
N ASP A 847 -30.38 -11.37 -16.28
CA ASP A 847 -30.51 -10.27 -17.23
C ASP A 847 -30.47 -10.73 -18.71
N TYR A 848 -29.66 -11.75 -19.04
CA TYR A 848 -29.34 -12.12 -20.44
C TYR A 848 -29.64 -13.57 -20.83
N GLY A 849 -30.08 -14.42 -19.90
CA GLY A 849 -30.44 -15.83 -20.14
C GLY A 849 -29.27 -16.77 -20.48
N ARG A 850 -28.02 -16.32 -20.31
CA ARG A 850 -26.79 -17.05 -20.65
C ARG A 850 -25.63 -16.64 -19.75
N TRP A 851 -24.55 -17.42 -19.73
CA TRP A 851 -23.32 -17.06 -19.03
C TRP A 851 -22.52 -15.99 -19.79
N PRO A 852 -21.83 -15.08 -19.08
CA PRO A 852 -20.88 -14.18 -19.73
C PRO A 852 -19.66 -14.98 -20.20
N GLN A 853 -19.20 -14.69 -21.43
CA GLN A 853 -18.03 -15.38 -21.98
C GLN A 853 -16.71 -14.87 -21.37
N SER A 854 -16.66 -13.60 -20.98
CA SER A 854 -15.52 -12.97 -20.31
C SER A 854 -15.98 -11.90 -19.33
N VAL A 855 -15.31 -11.81 -18.18
CA VAL A 855 -15.47 -10.75 -17.17
C VAL A 855 -14.19 -9.93 -17.13
N GLY A 856 -14.30 -8.60 -17.22
CA GLY A 856 -13.23 -7.67 -16.95
C GLY A 856 -13.29 -7.21 -15.51
N LEU A 857 -12.24 -7.44 -14.72
CA LEU A 857 -12.20 -7.05 -13.30
C LEU A 857 -11.01 -6.13 -13.02
N SER A 858 -11.29 -5.00 -12.36
CA SER A 858 -10.24 -4.11 -11.84
C SER A 858 -9.87 -4.48 -10.41
N VAL A 859 -8.59 -4.76 -10.15
CA VAL A 859 -8.08 -5.28 -8.87
C VAL A 859 -7.05 -4.34 -8.27
N TRP A 860 -7.24 -3.95 -7.01
CA TRP A 860 -6.41 -2.98 -6.30
C TRP A 860 -5.66 -3.59 -5.12
N GLY A 861 -4.45 -3.11 -4.86
CA GLY A 861 -3.67 -3.56 -3.71
C GLY A 861 -4.31 -3.18 -2.36
N THR A 862 -4.94 -2.00 -2.28
CA THR A 862 -5.64 -1.55 -1.06
C THR A 862 -6.82 -2.49 -0.72
N SER A 863 -7.59 -2.92 -1.73
CA SER A 863 -8.67 -3.90 -1.60
C SER A 863 -8.17 -5.25 -1.10
N ALA A 864 -7.07 -5.77 -1.67
CA ALA A 864 -6.46 -7.02 -1.23
C ALA A 864 -5.96 -6.96 0.22
N MET A 865 -5.48 -5.80 0.68
CA MET A 865 -5.04 -5.60 2.07
C MET A 865 -6.20 -5.50 3.05
N ARG A 866 -7.30 -4.81 2.70
CA ARG A 866 -8.50 -4.71 3.56
C ARG A 866 -9.23 -6.03 3.74
N THR A 867 -9.22 -6.87 2.70
CA THR A 867 -10.06 -8.08 2.63
C THR A 867 -9.27 -9.38 2.76
N ALA A 868 -7.95 -9.31 2.75
CA ALA A 868 -7.07 -10.46 2.56
C ALA A 868 -7.31 -11.22 1.24
N GLY A 869 -7.86 -10.56 0.21
CA GLY A 869 -7.82 -11.01 -1.19
C GLY A 869 -9.15 -11.41 -1.83
N ASP A 870 -10.26 -10.75 -1.52
CA ASP A 870 -11.58 -11.09 -2.10
C ASP A 870 -11.57 -11.05 -3.64
N ASP A 871 -11.07 -9.96 -4.24
CA ASP A 871 -10.94 -9.80 -5.70
C ASP A 871 -10.10 -10.93 -6.34
N ILE A 872 -9.05 -11.37 -5.65
CA ILE A 872 -8.15 -12.44 -6.12
C ILE A 872 -8.91 -13.77 -6.15
N ALA A 873 -9.67 -14.04 -5.09
CA ALA A 873 -10.52 -15.22 -4.99
C ALA A 873 -11.65 -15.20 -6.03
N GLU A 874 -12.25 -14.05 -6.32
CA GLU A 874 -13.28 -13.91 -7.35
C GLU A 874 -12.75 -14.31 -8.74
N VAL A 875 -11.56 -13.82 -9.12
CA VAL A 875 -10.91 -14.24 -10.38
C VAL A 875 -10.69 -15.75 -10.42
N LEU A 876 -10.13 -16.32 -9.35
CA LEU A 876 -9.87 -17.76 -9.26
C LEU A 876 -11.17 -18.58 -9.33
N ALA A 877 -12.24 -18.13 -8.67
CA ALA A 877 -13.55 -18.77 -8.68
C ALA A 877 -14.21 -18.72 -10.08
N LEU A 878 -14.12 -17.59 -10.80
CA LEU A 878 -14.62 -17.47 -12.17
C LEU A 878 -13.94 -18.49 -13.12
N LEU A 879 -12.61 -18.63 -13.00
CA LEU A 879 -11.80 -19.62 -13.73
C LEU A 879 -12.06 -21.07 -13.28
N GLY A 880 -12.64 -21.27 -12.09
CA GLY A 880 -12.84 -22.59 -11.48
C GLY A 880 -11.53 -23.20 -10.97
N VAL A 881 -10.68 -22.40 -10.34
CA VAL A 881 -9.39 -22.80 -9.76
C VAL A 881 -9.42 -22.52 -8.25
N ARG A 882 -9.11 -23.51 -7.44
CA ARG A 882 -9.06 -23.41 -5.97
C ARG A 882 -7.62 -23.17 -5.52
N PRO A 883 -7.36 -22.17 -4.65
CA PRO A 883 -6.07 -22.04 -3.99
C PRO A 883 -5.83 -23.15 -2.96
N VAL A 884 -4.56 -23.52 -2.77
CA VAL A 884 -4.12 -24.53 -1.80
C VAL A 884 -3.23 -23.86 -0.76
N TRP A 885 -3.58 -24.03 0.51
CA TRP A 885 -2.85 -23.42 1.63
C TRP A 885 -1.98 -24.43 2.37
N ASP A 886 -0.84 -23.95 2.86
CA ASP A 886 -0.11 -24.61 3.94
C ASP A 886 -0.74 -24.20 5.28
N ASP A 887 -1.25 -25.17 6.06
CA ASP A 887 -2.02 -24.88 7.27
C ASP A 887 -1.18 -24.23 8.38
N ALA A 888 0.13 -24.50 8.43
CA ALA A 888 1.02 -23.96 9.46
C ALA A 888 1.31 -22.46 9.24
N SER A 889 1.69 -22.09 8.02
CA SER A 889 2.01 -20.71 7.67
C SER A 889 0.81 -19.89 7.18
N ARG A 890 -0.31 -20.56 6.84
CA ARG A 890 -1.49 -20.01 6.15
C ARG A 890 -1.19 -19.44 4.75
N ARG A 891 -0.01 -19.70 4.20
CA ARG A 891 0.40 -19.22 2.87
C ARG A 891 -0.24 -20.04 1.77
N VAL A 892 -0.54 -19.39 0.64
CA VAL A 892 -0.93 -20.09 -0.59
C VAL A 892 0.31 -20.69 -1.21
N VAL A 893 0.30 -22.00 -1.43
CA VAL A 893 1.45 -22.78 -1.91
C VAL A 893 1.22 -23.44 -3.26
N ASN A 894 -0.04 -23.61 -3.67
CA ASN A 894 -0.39 -24.24 -4.95
C ASN A 894 -1.78 -23.83 -5.43
N LEU A 895 -2.15 -24.26 -6.64
CA LEU A 895 -3.47 -24.12 -7.26
C LEU A 895 -3.98 -25.48 -7.73
N GLU A 896 -5.28 -25.70 -7.62
CA GLU A 896 -5.95 -26.92 -8.09
C GLU A 896 -7.17 -26.57 -8.96
N PRO A 897 -7.27 -27.06 -10.21
CA PRO A 897 -8.45 -26.80 -11.02
C PRO A 897 -9.63 -27.65 -10.54
N MET A 898 -10.75 -27.01 -10.21
CA MET A 898 -12.00 -27.70 -9.86
C MET A 898 -12.52 -28.47 -11.09
N SER A 899 -13.11 -29.64 -10.89
CA SER A 899 -13.72 -30.38 -12.00
C SER A 899 -14.97 -29.66 -12.52
N LEU A 900 -15.32 -29.79 -13.81
CA LEU A 900 -16.56 -29.19 -14.34
C LEU A 900 -17.82 -29.65 -13.62
N ALA A 901 -17.83 -30.91 -13.13
CA ALA A 901 -18.94 -31.44 -12.35
C ALA A 901 -19.08 -30.77 -10.97
N GLU A 902 -17.96 -30.41 -10.35
CA GLU A 902 -17.92 -29.63 -9.10
C GLU A 902 -18.26 -28.16 -9.35
N LEU A 903 -17.75 -27.59 -10.45
CA LEU A 903 -17.97 -26.19 -10.81
C LEU A 903 -19.43 -25.91 -11.21
N GLY A 904 -20.12 -26.88 -11.82
CA GLY A 904 -21.55 -26.80 -12.17
C GLY A 904 -21.89 -25.81 -13.29
N ARG A 905 -20.89 -25.19 -13.91
CA ARG A 905 -20.99 -24.19 -14.98
C ARG A 905 -19.71 -24.17 -15.83
N PRO A 906 -19.68 -23.47 -16.97
CA PRO A 906 -18.46 -23.23 -17.71
C PRO A 906 -17.42 -22.43 -16.90
N ARG A 907 -16.14 -22.61 -17.24
CA ARG A 907 -15.07 -21.70 -16.82
C ARG A 907 -15.21 -20.40 -17.59
N VAL A 908 -15.34 -19.30 -16.85
CA VAL A 908 -15.53 -17.95 -17.42
C VAL A 908 -14.16 -17.34 -17.65
N ASP A 909 -13.93 -16.75 -18.83
CA ASP A 909 -12.67 -16.05 -19.11
C ASP A 909 -12.59 -14.76 -18.29
N VAL A 910 -11.39 -14.37 -17.87
CA VAL A 910 -11.21 -13.20 -17.01
C VAL A 910 -10.08 -12.34 -17.53
N THR A 911 -10.36 -11.05 -17.76
CA THR A 911 -9.35 -10.04 -18.05
C THR A 911 -9.16 -9.18 -16.80
N VAL A 912 -7.95 -9.17 -16.26
CA VAL A 912 -7.65 -8.49 -15.00
C VAL A 912 -6.90 -7.20 -15.27
N ARG A 913 -7.43 -6.07 -14.79
CA ARG A 913 -6.69 -4.81 -14.71
C ARG A 913 -6.16 -4.61 -13.29
N ILE A 914 -4.87 -4.84 -13.08
CA ILE A 914 -4.20 -4.54 -11.81
C ILE A 914 -3.74 -3.08 -11.75
N SER A 915 -3.82 -2.46 -10.57
CA SER A 915 -3.18 -1.15 -10.36
C SER A 915 -1.65 -1.29 -10.24
N GLY A 916 -0.91 -0.20 -10.47
CA GLY A 916 0.55 -0.18 -10.29
C GLY A 916 0.98 -0.61 -8.88
N PHE A 917 0.24 -0.19 -7.84
CA PHE A 917 0.54 -0.64 -6.47
C PHE A 917 0.26 -2.14 -6.24
N PHE A 918 -0.78 -2.71 -6.88
CA PHE A 918 -1.02 -4.16 -6.77
C PHE A 918 0.17 -4.96 -7.33
N ARG A 919 0.73 -4.53 -8.47
CA ARG A 919 1.97 -5.11 -9.03
C ARG A 919 3.11 -5.07 -8.00
N ASP A 920 3.33 -3.94 -7.36
CA ASP A 920 4.45 -3.74 -6.44
C ASP A 920 4.32 -4.57 -5.15
N ALA A 921 3.11 -4.63 -4.58
CA ALA A 921 2.88 -5.25 -3.28
C ALA A 921 2.57 -6.76 -3.36
N PHE A 922 2.00 -7.23 -4.48
CA PHE A 922 1.53 -8.60 -4.65
C PHE A 922 2.09 -9.32 -5.90
N PRO A 923 3.42 -9.29 -6.16
CA PRO A 923 3.99 -9.93 -7.35
C PRO A 923 3.77 -11.46 -7.37
N HIS A 924 3.68 -12.08 -6.20
CA HIS A 924 3.31 -13.50 -6.06
C HIS A 924 1.91 -13.80 -6.59
N VAL A 925 0.97 -12.89 -6.36
CA VAL A 925 -0.42 -13.04 -6.80
C VAL A 925 -0.55 -12.82 -8.30
N VAL A 926 0.16 -11.83 -8.85
CA VAL A 926 0.23 -11.62 -10.30
C VAL A 926 0.68 -12.92 -11.00
N THR A 927 1.72 -13.56 -10.47
CA THR A 927 2.19 -14.87 -10.97
C THR A 927 1.14 -15.97 -10.79
N MET A 928 0.49 -16.02 -9.61
CA MET A 928 -0.55 -17.01 -9.29
C MET A 928 -1.75 -16.93 -10.26
N LEU A 929 -2.24 -15.72 -10.55
CA LEU A 929 -3.35 -15.53 -11.47
C LEU A 929 -2.97 -15.92 -12.91
N ASP A 930 -1.74 -15.63 -13.33
CA ASP A 930 -1.24 -16.05 -14.65
C ASP A 930 -1.10 -17.57 -14.76
N ASP A 931 -0.65 -18.23 -13.68
CA ASP A 931 -0.59 -19.69 -13.58
C ASP A 931 -1.99 -20.30 -13.66
N ALA A 932 -2.99 -19.72 -12.97
CA ALA A 932 -4.37 -20.17 -13.02
C ALA A 932 -4.96 -20.10 -14.44
N VAL A 933 -4.74 -18.99 -15.16
CA VAL A 933 -5.21 -18.82 -16.54
C VAL A 933 -4.57 -19.84 -17.47
N GLN A 934 -3.24 -20.01 -17.42
CA GLN A 934 -2.53 -20.98 -18.25
C GLN A 934 -2.96 -22.41 -17.95
N LEU A 935 -3.16 -22.74 -16.67
CA LEU A 935 -3.63 -24.04 -16.21
C LEU A 935 -4.96 -24.39 -16.86
N VAL A 936 -5.96 -23.51 -16.76
CA VAL A 936 -7.30 -23.80 -17.31
C VAL A 936 -7.37 -23.71 -18.83
N ALA A 937 -6.55 -22.86 -19.47
CA ALA A 937 -6.43 -22.85 -20.93
C ALA A 937 -5.87 -24.19 -21.47
N GLY A 938 -4.99 -24.82 -20.70
CA GLY A 938 -4.34 -26.09 -21.02
C GLY A 938 -5.22 -27.34 -20.87
N LEU A 939 -6.28 -27.29 -20.05
CA LEU A 939 -7.17 -28.43 -19.79
C LEU A 939 -7.88 -28.92 -21.06
N ASP A 940 -8.08 -30.23 -21.21
CA ASP A 940 -8.79 -30.78 -22.38
C ASP A 940 -10.31 -30.78 -22.19
N GLU A 941 -10.88 -29.58 -22.24
CA GLU A 941 -12.32 -29.33 -22.10
C GLU A 941 -12.91 -28.76 -23.40
N SER A 942 -14.23 -28.87 -23.57
CA SER A 942 -14.95 -28.34 -24.72
C SER A 942 -14.97 -26.81 -24.72
N ALA A 943 -15.25 -26.18 -25.87
CA ALA A 943 -15.34 -24.72 -25.94
C ALA A 943 -16.54 -24.14 -25.18
N ASP A 944 -17.63 -24.91 -25.05
CA ASP A 944 -18.83 -24.50 -24.33
C ASP A 944 -18.67 -24.62 -22.80
N ASP A 945 -17.73 -25.47 -22.35
CA ASP A 945 -17.43 -25.67 -20.92
C ASP A 945 -16.24 -24.83 -20.43
N ASN A 946 -15.42 -24.29 -21.34
CA ASN A 946 -14.21 -23.54 -20.99
C ASN A 946 -13.95 -22.41 -21.98
N TYR A 947 -14.42 -21.21 -21.61
CA TYR A 947 -14.29 -20.01 -22.45
C TYR A 947 -12.85 -19.51 -22.52
N VAL A 948 -12.04 -19.70 -21.47
CA VAL A 948 -10.60 -19.35 -21.46
C VAL A 948 -9.89 -20.10 -22.58
N ARG A 949 -10.03 -21.43 -22.63
CA ARG A 949 -9.46 -22.28 -23.68
C ARG A 949 -10.01 -21.94 -25.06
N ALA A 950 -11.31 -21.69 -25.17
CA ALA A 950 -11.94 -21.33 -26.43
C ALA A 950 -11.31 -20.05 -27.02
N HIS A 951 -11.17 -19.01 -26.20
CA HIS A 951 -10.57 -17.75 -26.62
C HIS A 951 -9.07 -17.87 -26.90
N SER A 952 -8.30 -18.56 -26.03
CA SER A 952 -6.87 -18.78 -26.26
C SER A 952 -6.61 -19.58 -27.54
N LYS A 953 -7.42 -20.60 -27.86
CA LYS A 953 -7.28 -21.33 -29.14
C LYS A 953 -7.60 -20.45 -30.35
N ALA A 954 -8.58 -19.56 -30.24
CA ALA A 954 -8.92 -18.62 -31.31
C ALA A 954 -7.77 -17.62 -31.56
N ASP A 955 -7.22 -17.04 -30.50
CA ASP A 955 -6.08 -16.13 -30.56
C ASP A 955 -4.83 -16.83 -31.12
N LEU A 956 -4.53 -18.03 -30.62
CA LEU A 956 -3.43 -18.85 -31.12
C LEU A 956 -3.58 -19.18 -32.62
N ALA A 957 -4.79 -19.48 -33.08
CA ALA A 957 -5.04 -19.74 -34.49
C ALA A 957 -4.82 -18.49 -35.37
N GLU A 958 -4.97 -17.30 -34.81
CA GLU A 958 -4.80 -16.04 -35.53
C GLU A 958 -3.33 -15.59 -35.62
N HIS A 959 -2.58 -15.64 -34.52
CA HIS A 959 -1.21 -15.10 -34.48
C HIS A 959 -0.11 -16.14 -34.16
N GLY A 960 -0.46 -17.37 -33.78
CA GLY A 960 0.51 -18.47 -33.60
C GLY A 960 1.40 -18.38 -32.35
N ASP A 961 1.10 -17.48 -31.42
CA ASP A 961 1.90 -17.26 -30.20
C ASP A 961 1.14 -17.75 -28.97
N GLN A 962 1.65 -18.82 -28.35
CA GLN A 962 1.02 -19.45 -27.19
C GLN A 962 0.96 -18.51 -25.98
N ARG A 963 2.04 -17.79 -25.68
CA ARG A 963 2.13 -16.93 -24.48
C ARG A 963 1.17 -15.76 -24.60
N ARG A 964 1.11 -15.13 -25.78
CA ARG A 964 0.17 -14.04 -26.07
C ARG A 964 -1.29 -14.51 -25.99
N SER A 965 -1.59 -15.73 -26.45
CA SER A 965 -2.96 -16.27 -26.44
C SER A 965 -3.53 -16.47 -25.02
N THR A 966 -2.67 -16.61 -24.02
CA THR A 966 -3.03 -16.78 -22.60
C THR A 966 -2.81 -15.52 -21.77
N THR A 967 -2.44 -14.39 -22.38
CA THR A 967 -2.27 -13.12 -21.66
C THR A 967 -3.63 -12.56 -21.23
N ARG A 968 -3.79 -12.33 -19.93
CA ARG A 968 -5.05 -11.81 -19.32
C ARG A 968 -4.86 -10.71 -18.29
N ILE A 969 -3.64 -10.52 -17.78
CA ILE A 969 -3.36 -9.58 -16.69
C ILE A 969 -2.66 -8.35 -17.28
N PHE A 970 -3.28 -7.20 -17.11
CA PHE A 970 -2.80 -5.91 -17.61
C PHE A 970 -2.68 -4.92 -16.46
N GLY A 971 -1.74 -3.98 -16.53
CA GLY A 971 -1.52 -2.99 -15.47
C GLY A 971 -0.81 -1.74 -15.95
N SER A 972 -0.50 -0.85 -15.02
CA SER A 972 0.27 0.37 -15.30
C SER A 972 1.62 0.04 -15.97
N LYS A 973 2.17 0.94 -16.78
CA LYS A 973 3.55 0.82 -17.31
C LYS A 973 4.54 0.53 -16.17
N PRO A 974 5.57 -0.33 -16.37
CA PRO A 974 6.65 -0.50 -15.41
C PRO A 974 7.21 0.85 -14.94
N GLY A 975 7.45 0.96 -13.64
CA GLY A 975 7.93 2.19 -13.01
C GLY A 975 6.92 3.35 -12.90
N THR A 976 5.66 3.17 -13.34
CA THR A 976 4.60 4.19 -13.26
C THR A 976 3.32 3.70 -12.56
N TYR A 977 2.36 4.61 -12.37
CA TYR A 977 1.13 4.42 -11.58
C TYR A 977 -0.05 5.17 -12.20
N GLY A 978 -1.28 4.76 -11.85
CA GLY A 978 -2.51 5.41 -12.30
C GLY A 978 -3.05 4.86 -13.63
N ALA A 979 -4.14 5.48 -14.11
CA ALA A 979 -4.84 5.11 -15.33
C ALA A 979 -5.03 6.27 -16.33
N GLY A 980 -4.55 7.48 -16.01
CA GLY A 980 -4.50 8.65 -16.90
C GLY A 980 -5.82 9.40 -17.07
N LEU A 981 -6.96 8.79 -16.74
CA LEU A 981 -8.27 9.37 -17.02
C LEU A 981 -8.62 10.54 -16.11
N LEU A 982 -8.18 10.58 -14.85
CA LEU A 982 -8.38 11.76 -14.01
C LEU A 982 -7.68 12.98 -14.61
N GLN A 983 -6.40 12.84 -14.98
CA GLN A 983 -5.65 13.91 -15.64
C GLN A 983 -6.36 14.37 -16.93
N LEU A 984 -6.88 13.43 -17.72
CA LEU A 984 -7.60 13.73 -18.95
C LEU A 984 -8.89 14.54 -18.68
N ILE A 985 -9.71 14.10 -17.73
CA ILE A 985 -10.96 14.75 -17.34
C ILE A 985 -10.73 16.15 -16.78
N ASP A 986 -9.69 16.33 -15.95
CA ASP A 986 -9.33 17.63 -15.39
C ASP A 986 -8.76 18.59 -16.45
N SER A 987 -7.99 18.07 -17.42
CA SER A 987 -7.46 18.88 -18.54
C SER A 987 -8.54 19.32 -19.54
N ARG A 988 -9.70 18.64 -19.54
CA ARG A 988 -10.81 18.80 -20.51
C ARG A 988 -10.43 18.52 -21.97
N ASN A 989 -9.20 18.09 -22.24
CA ASN A 989 -8.66 17.91 -23.60
C ASN A 989 -8.98 16.53 -24.19
N TRP A 990 -10.28 16.26 -24.33
CA TRP A 990 -10.84 15.04 -24.93
C TRP A 990 -12.19 15.36 -25.56
N ARG A 991 -12.65 14.53 -26.50
CA ARG A 991 -13.94 14.73 -27.17
C ARG A 991 -14.82 13.49 -27.16
N ASP A 992 -14.26 12.31 -27.39
CA ASP A 992 -15.04 11.10 -27.65
C ASP A 992 -14.40 9.83 -27.04
N ASP A 993 -15.09 8.70 -27.17
CA ASP A 993 -14.65 7.40 -26.63
C ASP A 993 -13.26 6.97 -27.11
N ALA A 994 -12.82 7.42 -28.29
CA ALA A 994 -11.51 7.05 -28.81
C ALA A 994 -10.39 7.68 -27.99
N ASP A 995 -10.55 8.94 -27.56
CA ASP A 995 -9.60 9.63 -26.70
C ASP A 995 -9.50 8.94 -25.33
N LEU A 996 -10.65 8.61 -24.73
CA LEU A 996 -10.72 7.90 -23.44
C LEU A 996 -10.02 6.54 -23.52
N ALA A 997 -10.32 5.75 -24.55
CA ALA A 997 -9.70 4.46 -24.77
C ALA A 997 -8.19 4.56 -25.05
N GLN A 998 -7.77 5.60 -25.79
CA GLN A 998 -6.37 5.83 -26.10
C GLN A 998 -5.56 6.09 -24.83
N VAL A 999 -6.03 7.00 -23.96
CA VAL A 999 -5.36 7.29 -22.68
C VAL A 999 -5.36 6.06 -21.78
N TYR A 1000 -6.50 5.40 -21.60
CA TYR A 1000 -6.57 4.20 -20.76
C TYR A 1000 -5.61 3.10 -21.23
N THR A 1001 -5.48 2.92 -22.55
CA THR A 1001 -4.54 1.97 -23.17
C THR A 1001 -3.09 2.40 -23.01
N ALA A 1002 -2.78 3.69 -23.19
CA ALA A 1002 -1.42 4.21 -23.03
C ALA A 1002 -0.89 4.02 -21.60
N TRP A 1003 -1.77 4.06 -20.60
CA TRP A 1003 -1.41 3.87 -19.21
C TRP A 1003 -1.50 2.40 -18.77
N GLY A 1004 -2.43 1.62 -19.31
CA GLY A 1004 -2.75 0.26 -18.83
C GLY A 1004 -2.42 -0.90 -19.78
N GLY A 1005 -1.96 -0.62 -21.00
CA GLY A 1005 -1.74 -1.59 -22.07
C GLY A 1005 -0.46 -2.43 -21.93
N PHE A 1006 -0.10 -2.82 -20.72
CA PHE A 1006 1.13 -3.56 -20.39
C PHE A 1006 0.79 -4.87 -19.72
N ALA A 1007 1.33 -5.98 -20.23
CA ALA A 1007 0.99 -7.32 -19.77
C ALA A 1007 1.89 -7.80 -18.64
N TYR A 1008 1.30 -8.47 -17.64
CA TYR A 1008 1.99 -9.01 -16.48
C TYR A 1008 1.76 -10.52 -16.35
N GLY A 1009 2.74 -11.22 -15.77
CA GLY A 1009 2.77 -12.69 -15.70
C GLY A 1009 4.14 -13.23 -16.10
N ARG A 1010 4.29 -14.56 -16.15
CA ARG A 1010 5.57 -15.21 -16.43
C ARG A 1010 6.08 -14.84 -17.83
N GLY A 1011 7.28 -14.27 -17.89
CA GLY A 1011 7.93 -13.86 -19.14
C GLY A 1011 7.26 -12.69 -19.84
N LEU A 1012 6.47 -11.89 -19.11
CA LEU A 1012 5.80 -10.69 -19.62
C LEU A 1012 6.39 -9.42 -19.00
N ASP A 1013 6.55 -9.40 -17.67
CA ASP A 1013 7.26 -8.35 -16.92
C ASP A 1013 6.88 -6.90 -17.29
N GLY A 1014 5.61 -6.67 -17.61
CA GLY A 1014 5.08 -5.36 -17.99
C GLY A 1014 5.41 -4.95 -19.44
N ALA A 1015 5.64 -5.91 -20.33
CA ALA A 1015 5.86 -5.64 -21.75
C ALA A 1015 4.64 -4.94 -22.39
N PRO A 1016 4.84 -3.98 -23.32
CA PRO A 1016 3.75 -3.37 -24.07
C PRO A 1016 2.94 -4.43 -24.83
N ALA A 1017 1.64 -4.45 -24.59
CA ALA A 1017 0.74 -5.51 -25.08
C ALA A 1017 -0.63 -4.96 -25.48
N ALA A 1018 -0.68 -3.73 -26.02
CA ALA A 1018 -1.92 -3.05 -26.41
C ALA A 1018 -2.78 -3.88 -27.38
N ASP A 1019 -2.17 -4.59 -28.33
CA ASP A 1019 -2.91 -5.48 -29.25
C ASP A 1019 -3.61 -6.62 -28.50
N ASP A 1020 -2.90 -7.26 -27.56
CA ASP A 1020 -3.45 -8.37 -26.77
C ASP A 1020 -4.52 -7.85 -25.81
N MET A 1021 -4.30 -6.69 -25.18
CA MET A 1021 -5.32 -6.01 -24.37
C MET A 1021 -6.59 -5.74 -25.20
N ASN A 1022 -6.46 -5.16 -26.39
CA ASN A 1022 -7.58 -4.87 -27.27
C ASN A 1022 -8.33 -6.14 -27.70
N ARG A 1023 -7.62 -7.26 -27.90
CA ARG A 1023 -8.26 -8.56 -28.20
C ARG A 1023 -9.11 -9.05 -27.04
N GLN A 1024 -8.57 -9.03 -25.83
CA GLN A 1024 -9.29 -9.50 -24.64
C GLN A 1024 -10.43 -8.55 -24.26
N TYR A 1025 -10.22 -7.24 -24.33
CA TYR A 1025 -11.23 -6.23 -23.99
C TYR A 1025 -12.46 -6.31 -24.92
N ARG A 1026 -12.28 -6.62 -26.21
CA ARG A 1026 -13.42 -6.86 -27.12
C ARG A 1026 -14.34 -8.01 -26.70
N ARG A 1027 -13.87 -8.93 -25.85
CA ARG A 1027 -14.62 -10.08 -25.37
C ARG A 1027 -15.33 -9.82 -24.04
N ILE A 1028 -14.97 -8.75 -23.33
CA ILE A 1028 -15.55 -8.43 -22.02
C ILE A 1028 -17.06 -8.24 -22.17
N ALA A 1029 -17.82 -9.12 -21.52
CA ALA A 1029 -19.27 -9.05 -21.45
C ALA A 1029 -19.75 -8.26 -20.23
N VAL A 1030 -18.98 -8.34 -19.13
CA VAL A 1030 -19.21 -7.62 -17.87
C VAL A 1030 -17.92 -6.93 -17.47
N ALA A 1031 -17.95 -5.61 -17.33
CA ALA A 1031 -16.94 -4.85 -16.59
C ALA A 1031 -17.37 -4.80 -15.12
N ALA A 1032 -16.49 -5.19 -14.20
CA ALA A 1032 -16.79 -5.30 -12.78
C ALA A 1032 -15.76 -4.52 -11.94
N LYS A 1033 -16.24 -3.98 -10.83
CA LYS A 1033 -15.41 -3.46 -9.73
C LYS A 1033 -16.10 -3.70 -8.40
N ASN A 1034 -15.32 -4.03 -7.38
CA ASN A 1034 -15.86 -4.30 -6.05
C ASN A 1034 -15.77 -3.09 -5.12
N THR A 1035 -16.74 -2.96 -4.20
CA THR A 1035 -16.78 -1.96 -3.11
C THR A 1035 -16.66 -2.67 -1.76
N ASP A 1036 -15.49 -2.54 -1.14
CA ASP A 1036 -15.08 -3.33 0.04
C ASP A 1036 -15.11 -2.55 1.37
N THR A 1037 -15.35 -1.25 1.32
CA THR A 1037 -15.34 -0.32 2.47
C THR A 1037 -16.57 0.59 2.42
N ARG A 1038 -17.00 1.16 3.56
CA ARG A 1038 -18.18 2.06 3.65
C ARG A 1038 -17.83 3.52 3.94
N GLU A 1039 -16.59 3.76 4.34
CA GLU A 1039 -16.05 5.06 4.69
C GLU A 1039 -15.98 6.02 3.49
N HIS A 1040 -15.96 5.47 2.28
CA HIS A 1040 -16.12 6.18 1.02
C HIS A 1040 -16.92 5.34 0.01
N ASP A 1041 -17.54 5.99 -0.97
CA ASP A 1041 -18.29 5.37 -2.06
C ASP A 1041 -17.67 5.63 -3.45
N ILE A 1042 -18.31 5.13 -4.51
CA ILE A 1042 -17.80 5.24 -5.89
C ILE A 1042 -17.71 6.68 -6.43
N ALA A 1043 -18.32 7.64 -5.76
CA ALA A 1043 -18.29 9.06 -6.10
C ALA A 1043 -17.54 9.90 -5.04
N ASP A 1044 -16.71 9.25 -4.21
CA ASP A 1044 -15.78 9.88 -3.26
C ASP A 1044 -14.30 9.70 -3.64
N SER A 1045 -14.02 8.84 -4.63
CA SER A 1045 -12.67 8.58 -5.13
C SER A 1045 -12.67 8.50 -6.65
N ASP A 1046 -11.72 9.17 -7.27
CA ASP A 1046 -11.53 9.15 -8.71
C ASP A 1046 -11.16 7.77 -9.27
N ASP A 1047 -10.49 6.92 -8.48
CA ASP A 1047 -10.00 5.63 -8.95
C ASP A 1047 -11.14 4.74 -9.49
N TYR A 1048 -12.36 4.83 -8.94
CA TYR A 1048 -13.47 4.02 -9.43
C TYR A 1048 -13.81 4.34 -10.89
N PHE A 1049 -14.03 5.60 -11.25
CA PHE A 1049 -14.36 5.95 -12.64
C PHE A 1049 -13.14 5.74 -13.57
N GLN A 1050 -11.92 5.98 -13.06
CA GLN A 1050 -10.71 5.78 -13.84
C GLN A 1050 -10.52 4.32 -14.25
N TYR A 1051 -10.70 3.37 -13.33
CA TYR A 1051 -10.48 1.95 -13.62
C TYR A 1051 -11.72 1.25 -14.20
N HIS A 1052 -12.87 1.37 -13.52
CA HIS A 1052 -14.11 0.72 -13.92
C HIS A 1052 -14.75 1.42 -15.13
N GLY A 1053 -14.98 2.73 -15.02
CA GLY A 1053 -15.48 3.55 -16.12
C GLY A 1053 -14.54 3.50 -17.32
N GLY A 1054 -13.22 3.62 -17.11
CA GLY A 1054 -12.22 3.49 -18.16
C GLY A 1054 -12.26 2.15 -18.91
N MET A 1055 -12.50 1.05 -18.21
CA MET A 1055 -12.72 -0.26 -18.82
C MET A 1055 -13.98 -0.25 -19.69
N VAL A 1056 -15.12 0.26 -19.17
CA VAL A 1056 -16.38 0.38 -19.91
C VAL A 1056 -16.20 1.20 -21.19
N ALA A 1057 -15.57 2.38 -21.09
CA ALA A 1057 -15.30 3.27 -22.23
C ALA A 1057 -14.40 2.61 -23.28
N THR A 1058 -13.34 1.91 -22.84
CA THR A 1058 -12.40 1.22 -23.75
C THR A 1058 -13.08 0.07 -24.49
N VAL A 1059 -13.92 -0.72 -23.82
CA VAL A 1059 -14.70 -1.79 -24.47
C VAL A 1059 -15.70 -1.18 -25.46
N ARG A 1060 -16.37 -0.07 -25.09
CA ARG A 1060 -17.29 0.65 -25.98
C ARG A 1060 -16.58 1.19 -27.22
N ALA A 1061 -15.41 1.80 -27.07
CA ALA A 1061 -14.61 2.28 -28.19
C ALA A 1061 -14.18 1.16 -29.15
N LEU A 1062 -13.82 -0.01 -28.61
CA LEU A 1062 -13.34 -1.14 -29.40
C LEU A 1062 -14.44 -1.94 -30.13
N THR A 1063 -15.67 -1.92 -29.60
CA THR A 1063 -16.78 -2.78 -30.08
C THR A 1063 -18.00 -2.00 -30.60
N GLY A 1064 -18.08 -0.70 -30.31
CA GLY A 1064 -19.25 0.15 -30.57
C GLY A 1064 -20.40 -0.06 -29.57
N LYS A 1065 -20.22 -0.85 -28.51
CA LYS A 1065 -21.25 -1.15 -27.50
C LYS A 1065 -20.64 -1.21 -26.10
N SER A 1066 -21.30 -0.63 -25.10
CA SER A 1066 -20.90 -0.83 -23.69
C SER A 1066 -21.10 -2.29 -23.28
N PRO A 1067 -20.18 -2.88 -22.48
CA PRO A 1067 -20.46 -4.11 -21.75
C PRO A 1067 -21.50 -3.82 -20.66
N ALA A 1068 -22.05 -4.88 -20.03
CA ALA A 1068 -22.71 -4.69 -18.74
C ALA A 1068 -21.68 -4.17 -17.72
N ALA A 1069 -22.07 -3.26 -16.84
CA ALA A 1069 -21.19 -2.68 -15.82
C ALA A 1069 -21.77 -2.98 -14.45
N TYR A 1070 -21.06 -3.77 -13.64
CA TYR A 1070 -21.53 -4.27 -12.34
C TYR A 1070 -20.62 -3.85 -11.20
N ILE A 1071 -21.22 -3.65 -10.03
CA ILE A 1071 -20.54 -3.44 -8.76
C ILE A 1071 -20.80 -4.64 -7.85
N GLY A 1072 -19.71 -5.29 -7.41
CA GLY A 1072 -19.75 -6.31 -6.37
C GLY A 1072 -19.61 -5.66 -5.00
N ASP A 1073 -20.65 -5.71 -4.18
CA ASP A 1073 -20.65 -5.16 -2.83
C ASP A 1073 -20.25 -6.24 -1.83
N ASN A 1074 -19.02 -6.11 -1.32
CA ASN A 1074 -18.43 -7.01 -0.34
C ASN A 1074 -18.04 -6.28 0.95
N THR A 1075 -18.65 -5.12 1.25
CA THR A 1075 -18.42 -4.47 2.56
C THR A 1075 -18.94 -5.32 3.71
N ARG A 1076 -19.87 -6.23 3.43
CA ARG A 1076 -20.41 -7.24 4.34
C ARG A 1076 -20.11 -8.62 3.74
N PRO A 1077 -19.07 -9.34 4.21
CA PRO A 1077 -18.68 -10.64 3.66
C PRO A 1077 -19.79 -11.70 3.72
N ASP A 1078 -20.72 -11.56 4.66
CA ASP A 1078 -21.87 -12.42 4.90
C ASP A 1078 -23.13 -12.02 4.10
N ALA A 1079 -23.10 -10.90 3.37
CA ALA A 1079 -24.22 -10.38 2.58
C ALA A 1079 -23.75 -9.78 1.24
N VAL A 1080 -22.92 -10.55 0.52
CA VAL A 1080 -22.39 -10.18 -0.79
C VAL A 1080 -23.54 -9.99 -1.79
N ARG A 1081 -23.53 -8.87 -2.51
CA ARG A 1081 -24.56 -8.53 -3.50
C ARG A 1081 -23.93 -7.95 -4.76
N THR A 1082 -24.53 -8.23 -5.92
CA THR A 1082 -24.15 -7.61 -7.19
C THR A 1082 -25.27 -6.72 -7.70
N ARG A 1083 -24.90 -5.49 -8.06
CA ARG A 1083 -25.80 -4.50 -8.65
C ARG A 1083 -25.21 -3.92 -9.93
N THR A 1084 -26.03 -3.31 -10.76
CA THR A 1084 -25.52 -2.53 -11.89
C THR A 1084 -24.83 -1.27 -11.39
N LEU A 1085 -23.94 -0.73 -12.22
CA LEU A 1085 -23.30 0.55 -11.95
C LEU A 1085 -24.34 1.67 -11.84
N SER A 1086 -25.40 1.66 -12.65
CA SER A 1086 -26.48 2.66 -12.57
C SER A 1086 -27.27 2.57 -11.25
N GLU A 1087 -27.57 1.35 -10.79
CA GLU A 1087 -28.18 1.11 -9.47
C GLU A 1087 -27.27 1.64 -8.34
N GLU A 1088 -25.96 1.38 -8.40
CA GLU A 1088 -25.03 1.91 -7.39
C GLU A 1088 -24.93 3.44 -7.44
N THR A 1089 -24.84 4.04 -8.64
CA THR A 1089 -24.77 5.50 -8.77
C THR A 1089 -26.02 6.17 -8.20
N THR A 1090 -27.22 5.65 -8.49
CA THR A 1090 -28.47 6.22 -7.98
C THR A 1090 -28.63 6.01 -6.46
N ARG A 1091 -28.21 4.84 -5.94
CA ARG A 1091 -28.14 4.58 -4.50
C ARG A 1091 -27.24 5.57 -3.78
N VAL A 1092 -26.01 5.75 -4.26
CA VAL A 1092 -25.05 6.73 -3.72
C VAL A 1092 -25.59 8.15 -3.83
N PHE A 1093 -26.22 8.48 -4.96
CA PHE A 1093 -26.81 9.79 -5.20
C PHE A 1093 -27.84 10.15 -4.12
N ARG A 1094 -28.76 9.24 -3.81
CA ARG A 1094 -29.82 9.47 -2.82
C ARG A 1094 -29.35 9.27 -1.39
N ALA A 1095 -28.59 8.22 -1.10
CA ALA A 1095 -28.16 7.91 0.25
C ALA A 1095 -27.16 8.95 0.78
N ARG A 1096 -26.38 9.60 -0.10
CA ARG A 1096 -25.26 10.45 0.32
C ARG A 1096 -25.14 11.77 -0.45
N VAL A 1097 -25.05 11.78 -1.79
CA VAL A 1097 -24.79 13.02 -2.58
C VAL A 1097 -25.78 14.13 -2.23
N VAL A 1098 -27.07 13.91 -2.46
CA VAL A 1098 -28.12 14.89 -2.16
C VAL A 1098 -28.84 14.59 -0.86
N ASN A 1099 -28.19 13.85 0.05
CA ASN A 1099 -28.73 13.61 1.39
C ASN A 1099 -28.48 14.86 2.24
N PRO A 1100 -29.55 15.52 2.75
CA PRO A 1100 -29.39 16.73 3.55
C PRO A 1100 -28.54 16.52 4.80
N ARG A 1101 -28.54 15.32 5.40
CA ARG A 1101 -27.67 15.00 6.55
C ARG A 1101 -26.20 15.11 6.17
N TRP A 1102 -25.80 14.50 5.06
CA TRP A 1102 -24.43 14.55 4.57
C TRP A 1102 -24.02 15.96 4.15
N MET A 1103 -24.89 16.68 3.42
CA MET A 1103 -24.59 18.07 3.03
C MET A 1103 -24.41 18.98 4.26
N THR A 1104 -25.30 18.89 5.24
CA THR A 1104 -25.15 19.61 6.52
C THR A 1104 -23.89 19.16 7.26
N ALA A 1105 -23.50 17.90 7.18
CA ALA A 1105 -22.26 17.41 7.76
C ALA A 1105 -21.03 18.06 7.14
N MET A 1106 -20.95 18.09 5.81
CA MET A 1106 -19.86 18.76 5.10
C MET A 1106 -19.82 20.25 5.43
N ARG A 1107 -20.97 20.94 5.54
CA ARG A 1107 -21.01 22.36 5.94
C ARG A 1107 -20.41 22.66 7.32
N ARG A 1108 -20.24 21.66 8.20
CA ARG A 1108 -19.55 21.83 9.50
C ARG A 1108 -18.02 21.92 9.37
N HIS A 1109 -17.46 21.61 8.20
CA HIS A 1109 -16.02 21.45 7.97
C HIS A 1109 -15.45 22.45 6.95
N GLY A 1110 -16.06 23.62 6.81
CA GLY A 1110 -15.52 24.77 6.07
C GLY A 1110 -15.01 24.43 4.67
N TYR A 1111 -13.79 24.87 4.37
CA TYR A 1111 -13.11 24.69 3.09
C TYR A 1111 -13.09 23.23 2.63
N LYS A 1112 -12.81 22.29 3.55
CA LYS A 1112 -12.69 20.86 3.21
C LYS A 1112 -14.05 20.21 3.00
N GLY A 1113 -15.07 20.64 3.73
CA GLY A 1113 -16.45 20.24 3.44
C GLY A 1113 -16.92 20.67 2.04
N ALA A 1114 -16.62 21.91 1.67
CA ALA A 1114 -16.89 22.44 0.33
C ALA A 1114 -16.10 21.71 -0.77
N PHE A 1115 -14.84 21.35 -0.49
CA PHE A 1115 -14.02 20.49 -1.36
C PHE A 1115 -14.72 19.16 -1.66
N GLU A 1116 -15.24 18.47 -0.63
CA GLU A 1116 -15.85 17.14 -0.79
C GLU A 1116 -17.09 17.17 -1.69
N MET A 1117 -17.87 18.24 -1.60
CA MET A 1117 -18.99 18.49 -2.51
C MET A 1117 -18.51 18.65 -3.96
N ALA A 1118 -17.49 19.48 -4.20
CA ALA A 1118 -16.96 19.69 -5.55
C ALA A 1118 -16.32 18.43 -6.14
N ALA A 1119 -15.53 17.69 -5.36
CA ALA A 1119 -14.93 16.43 -5.77
C ALA A 1119 -16.01 15.41 -6.19
N THR A 1120 -17.13 15.33 -5.44
CA THR A 1120 -18.28 14.50 -5.82
C THR A 1120 -18.81 14.85 -7.22
N VAL A 1121 -18.95 16.15 -7.55
CA VAL A 1121 -19.42 16.59 -8.88
C VAL A 1121 -18.45 16.13 -9.97
N ASP A 1122 -17.15 16.30 -9.75
CA ASP A 1122 -16.12 15.88 -10.69
C ASP A 1122 -16.09 14.36 -10.91
N TYR A 1123 -16.28 13.57 -9.86
CA TYR A 1123 -16.25 12.10 -9.94
C TYR A 1123 -17.51 11.53 -10.59
N LEU A 1124 -18.68 12.09 -10.30
CA LEU A 1124 -19.92 11.76 -11.02
C LEU A 1124 -19.80 12.11 -12.51
N PHE A 1125 -19.21 13.27 -12.83
CA PHE A 1125 -18.91 13.64 -14.20
C PHE A 1125 -17.94 12.67 -14.88
N GLY A 1126 -16.85 12.29 -14.21
CA GLY A 1126 -15.87 11.33 -14.76
C GLY A 1126 -16.50 9.96 -15.04
N TYR A 1127 -17.38 9.50 -14.16
CA TYR A 1127 -18.14 8.26 -14.37
C TYR A 1127 -19.15 8.39 -15.50
N ASP A 1128 -19.81 9.54 -15.64
CA ASP A 1128 -20.75 9.76 -16.72
C ASP A 1128 -20.05 9.84 -18.08
N ALA A 1129 -18.90 10.53 -18.14
CA ALA A 1129 -18.07 10.60 -19.34
C ALA A 1129 -17.60 9.23 -19.82
N THR A 1130 -17.36 8.30 -18.88
CA THR A 1130 -16.81 6.99 -19.19
C THR A 1130 -17.87 5.89 -19.33
N ALA A 1131 -18.97 5.97 -18.60
CA ALA A 1131 -19.98 4.90 -18.53
C ALA A 1131 -21.44 5.36 -18.69
N GLY A 1132 -21.73 6.67 -18.76
CA GLY A 1132 -23.08 7.19 -18.98
C GLY A 1132 -24.03 6.91 -17.81
N VAL A 1133 -23.60 7.19 -16.58
CA VAL A 1133 -24.32 6.82 -15.35
C VAL A 1133 -25.29 7.89 -14.84
N MET A 1134 -25.16 9.14 -15.31
CA MET A 1134 -25.99 10.26 -14.84
C MET A 1134 -27.19 10.44 -15.75
N ALA A 1135 -28.36 10.63 -15.13
CA ALA A 1135 -29.56 11.08 -15.82
C ALA A 1135 -29.76 12.60 -15.67
N ASP A 1136 -30.47 13.24 -16.60
CA ASP A 1136 -30.73 14.68 -16.58
C ASP A 1136 -31.30 15.17 -15.23
N TRP A 1137 -32.21 14.42 -14.63
CA TRP A 1137 -32.81 14.78 -13.33
C TRP A 1137 -31.78 14.82 -12.19
N MET A 1138 -30.71 14.02 -12.28
CA MET A 1138 -29.63 14.00 -11.29
C MET A 1138 -28.78 15.26 -11.44
N TYR A 1139 -28.46 15.68 -12.66
CA TYR A 1139 -27.78 16.95 -12.92
C TYR A 1139 -28.60 18.16 -12.48
N GLU A 1140 -29.91 18.14 -12.74
CA GLU A 1140 -30.83 19.18 -12.27
C GLU A 1140 -30.84 19.29 -10.74
N ARG A 1141 -30.98 18.16 -10.05
CA ARG A 1141 -30.94 18.11 -8.58
C ARG A 1141 -29.58 18.53 -8.03
N LEU A 1142 -28.48 18.04 -8.61
CA LEU A 1142 -27.13 18.40 -8.19
C LEU A 1142 -26.89 19.91 -8.34
N SER A 1143 -27.31 20.49 -9.46
CA SER A 1143 -27.22 21.94 -9.71
C SER A 1143 -28.05 22.74 -8.71
N ALA A 1144 -29.28 22.29 -8.44
CA ALA A 1144 -30.19 22.95 -7.51
C ALA A 1144 -29.65 22.94 -6.09
N GLU A 1145 -29.25 21.78 -5.57
CA GLU A 1145 -28.89 21.60 -4.16
C GLU A 1145 -27.46 22.11 -3.85
N TYR A 1146 -26.50 21.98 -4.78
CA TYR A 1146 -25.10 22.32 -4.48
C TYR A 1146 -24.75 23.78 -4.82
N VAL A 1147 -25.28 24.29 -5.94
CA VAL A 1147 -24.81 25.57 -6.52
C VAL A 1147 -25.85 26.67 -6.42
N LEU A 1148 -27.13 26.35 -6.64
CA LEU A 1148 -28.20 27.35 -6.72
C LEU A 1148 -28.98 27.53 -5.42
N ASP A 1149 -28.91 26.58 -4.49
CA ASP A 1149 -29.47 26.73 -3.15
C ASP A 1149 -28.78 27.86 -2.39
N ASP A 1150 -29.56 28.79 -1.84
CA ASP A 1150 -29.03 30.02 -1.23
C ASP A 1150 -28.15 29.73 0.00
N GLU A 1151 -28.48 28.71 0.81
CA GLU A 1151 -27.70 28.34 2.00
C GLU A 1151 -26.37 27.72 1.59
N ASN A 1152 -26.41 26.72 0.71
CA ASN A 1152 -25.21 26.01 0.30
C ASN A 1152 -24.29 26.90 -0.55
N ARG A 1153 -24.85 27.72 -1.45
CA ARG A 1153 -24.08 28.67 -2.24
C ARG A 1153 -23.35 29.68 -1.38
N LYS A 1154 -24.00 30.22 -0.33
CA LYS A 1154 -23.37 31.12 0.62
C LYS A 1154 -22.21 30.44 1.35
N PHE A 1155 -22.43 29.22 1.86
CA PHE A 1155 -21.37 28.43 2.50
C PHE A 1155 -20.17 28.23 1.55
N MET A 1156 -20.44 27.81 0.31
CA MET A 1156 -19.40 27.57 -0.68
C MET A 1156 -18.61 28.86 -0.99
N ALA A 1157 -19.30 30.00 -1.15
CA ALA A 1157 -18.65 31.29 -1.42
C ALA A 1157 -17.78 31.78 -0.26
N GLU A 1158 -18.21 31.57 0.99
CA GLU A 1158 -17.45 31.96 2.18
C GLU A 1158 -16.24 31.05 2.44
N SER A 1159 -16.41 29.73 2.31
CA SER A 1159 -15.38 28.75 2.69
C SER A 1159 -14.46 28.31 1.55
N ASN A 1160 -14.98 28.11 0.33
CA ASN A 1160 -14.17 27.65 -0.81
C ASN A 1160 -14.77 28.14 -2.16
N PRO A 1161 -14.60 29.43 -2.49
CA PRO A 1161 -15.14 30.00 -3.72
C PRO A 1161 -14.55 29.34 -4.98
N TRP A 1162 -13.30 28.85 -4.94
CA TRP A 1162 -12.71 28.10 -6.06
C TRP A 1162 -13.46 26.80 -6.37
N ALA A 1163 -13.92 26.09 -5.33
CA ALA A 1163 -14.73 24.88 -5.48
C ALA A 1163 -16.13 25.21 -6.04
N LEU A 1164 -16.73 26.34 -5.65
CA LEU A 1164 -18.00 26.81 -6.22
C LEU A 1164 -17.86 27.08 -7.72
N HIS A 1165 -16.81 27.79 -8.12
CA HIS A 1165 -16.49 28.08 -9.52
C HIS A 1165 -16.32 26.78 -10.31
N GLY A 1166 -15.48 25.85 -9.81
CA GLY A 1166 -15.25 24.56 -10.46
C GLY A 1166 -16.52 23.71 -10.62
N MET A 1167 -17.42 23.70 -9.64
CA MET A 1167 -18.70 22.99 -9.77
C MET A 1167 -19.59 23.59 -10.85
N ALA A 1168 -19.71 24.93 -10.89
CA ALA A 1168 -20.50 25.61 -11.91
C ALA A 1168 -19.91 25.36 -13.32
N GLU A 1169 -18.58 25.44 -13.45
CA GLU A 1169 -17.87 25.14 -14.70
C GLU A 1169 -18.11 23.69 -15.14
N ARG A 1170 -18.00 22.71 -14.22
CA ARG A 1170 -18.17 21.29 -14.55
C ARG A 1170 -19.60 20.94 -14.97
N LEU A 1171 -20.61 21.52 -14.32
CA LEU A 1171 -22.01 21.31 -14.70
C LEU A 1171 -22.32 21.93 -16.07
N LEU A 1172 -21.74 23.10 -16.37
CA LEU A 1172 -21.82 23.71 -17.70
C LEU A 1172 -21.07 22.89 -18.76
N GLU A 1173 -19.95 22.26 -18.40
CA GLU A 1173 -19.22 21.33 -19.26
C GLU A 1173 -20.07 20.09 -19.60
N ALA A 1174 -20.76 19.51 -18.61
CA ALA A 1174 -21.65 18.37 -18.84
C ALA A 1174 -22.76 18.72 -19.85
N ALA A 1175 -23.37 19.90 -19.73
CA ALA A 1175 -24.34 20.40 -20.70
C ALA A 1175 -23.71 20.65 -22.08
N GLY A 1176 -22.52 21.26 -22.12
CA GLY A 1176 -21.80 21.55 -23.36
C GLY A 1176 -21.37 20.30 -24.14
N ARG A 1177 -21.11 19.19 -23.43
CA ARG A 1177 -20.78 17.87 -24.01
C ARG A 1177 -22.01 17.03 -24.33
N GLY A 1178 -23.22 17.48 -23.97
CA GLY A 1178 -24.47 16.75 -24.17
C GLY A 1178 -24.67 15.55 -23.24
N MET A 1179 -23.88 15.48 -22.17
CA MET A 1179 -24.03 14.51 -21.08
C MET A 1179 -25.24 14.86 -20.21
N TRP A 1180 -25.40 16.14 -19.89
CA TRP A 1180 -26.67 16.70 -19.48
C TRP A 1180 -27.44 17.14 -20.72
N ALA A 1181 -28.40 16.32 -21.15
CA ALA A 1181 -28.95 16.39 -22.50
C ALA A 1181 -30.00 17.50 -22.66
N GLN A 1182 -30.86 17.71 -21.67
CA GLN A 1182 -31.97 18.68 -21.72
C GLN A 1182 -32.00 19.64 -20.51
N PRO A 1183 -30.93 20.40 -20.24
CA PRO A 1183 -30.94 21.39 -19.16
C PRO A 1183 -32.00 22.49 -19.41
N GLU A 1184 -32.70 22.89 -18.36
CA GLU A 1184 -33.54 24.09 -18.41
C GLU A 1184 -32.67 25.35 -18.62
N GLN A 1185 -33.09 26.24 -19.52
CA GLN A 1185 -32.32 27.45 -19.83
C GLN A 1185 -32.09 28.34 -18.60
N ALA A 1186 -33.09 28.43 -17.71
CA ALA A 1186 -32.98 29.20 -16.47
C ALA A 1186 -31.90 28.64 -15.53
N THR A 1187 -31.74 27.31 -15.45
CA THR A 1187 -30.71 26.66 -14.66
C THR A 1187 -29.32 26.95 -15.22
N LEU A 1188 -29.14 26.88 -16.55
CA LEU A 1188 -27.88 27.25 -17.19
C LEU A 1188 -27.52 28.73 -16.95
N ASP A 1189 -28.50 29.62 -17.04
CA ASP A 1189 -28.29 31.04 -16.78
C ASP A 1189 -27.92 31.30 -15.32
N GLY A 1190 -28.51 30.56 -14.38
CA GLY A 1190 -28.12 30.57 -12.96
C GLY A 1190 -26.68 30.12 -12.74
N LEU A 1191 -26.26 29.00 -13.35
CA LEU A 1191 -24.88 28.51 -13.26
C LEU A 1191 -23.86 29.49 -13.85
N ARG A 1192 -24.18 30.11 -14.99
CA ARG A 1192 -23.35 31.17 -15.60
C ARG A 1192 -23.23 32.40 -14.72
N GLN A 1193 -24.34 32.77 -14.06
CA GLN A 1193 -24.34 33.90 -13.13
C GLN A 1193 -23.47 33.60 -11.91
N VAL A 1194 -23.51 32.38 -11.37
CA VAL A 1194 -22.63 31.96 -10.27
C VAL A 1194 -21.16 32.05 -10.70
N LEU A 1195 -20.83 31.50 -11.87
CA LEU A 1195 -19.49 31.54 -12.41
C LEU A 1195 -18.96 32.98 -12.55
N LEU A 1196 -19.78 33.90 -13.09
CA LEU A 1196 -19.43 35.31 -13.23
C LEU A 1196 -19.24 36.03 -11.88
N GLU A 1197 -20.11 35.76 -10.91
CA GLU A 1197 -20.02 36.38 -9.58
C GLU A 1197 -18.77 35.89 -8.83
N THR A 1198 -18.48 34.59 -8.88
CA THR A 1198 -17.30 34.01 -8.22
C THR A 1198 -15.99 34.44 -8.89
N GLU A 1199 -15.94 34.59 -10.22
CA GLU A 1199 -14.78 35.19 -10.91
C GLU A 1199 -14.53 36.63 -10.44
N GLY A 1200 -15.58 37.45 -10.35
CA GLY A 1200 -15.48 38.82 -9.84
C GLY A 1200 -14.95 38.90 -8.41
N GLU A 1201 -15.35 37.97 -7.54
CA GLU A 1201 -14.85 37.90 -6.16
C GLU A 1201 -13.38 37.44 -6.06
N LEU A 1202 -12.96 36.53 -6.94
CA LEU A 1202 -11.60 35.96 -6.94
C LEU A 1202 -10.58 36.87 -7.64
N GLU A 1203 -10.96 37.57 -8.71
CA GLU A 1203 -10.05 38.44 -9.47
C GLU A 1203 -9.97 39.88 -8.92
N GLY A 1204 -11.02 40.36 -8.24
CA GLY A 1204 -11.08 41.69 -7.61
C GLY A 1204 -11.76 42.77 -8.44
#